data_AF-Q2GPQ6-F1
#
_entry.id   AF-Q2GPQ6-F1
#
_cell.length_a   1.000
_cell.length_b   1.000
_cell.length_c   1.000
_cell.angle_alpha   90.00
_cell.angle_beta   90.00
_cell.angle_gamma   90.00
#
_symmetry.space_group_name_H-M   'P 1'
#
loop_
_entity.id
_entity.type
_entity.pdbx_description
1 polymer ?
#
loop_
_entity_poly.entity_id
_entity_poly.type
_entity_poly.pdbx_seq_one_letter_code
_entity_poly.pdbx_strand_id
1 'polypeptide(L)'
;MDEKGGLPSHRAGTEPPRWQRQKPRRSRAIRFLAVGCLCFIAVAQWKQVFSNPSGSGPAASVVSPNPDVTVHGLSVKRLQENLATCESLRKKPQDPIGAGRERNARYLDGHAPTLIKNATVWVGEPAANTPPDAARNGAGFAWIKADVYLEYGLIKKVESSIALSSVASDTVVFNADGRPLTAGIIDMHSHAGVDSLPSLWGNEDTNEMASDITPYVRSIDGIQPFAHQIQVIKSGGVTTSLVLPGSANNMGGEAFVIKHAVGKADGRNETSAVDMLADPDRNWRYMKMACGENPKRVYGNAGKQGPTSRLGESWEFRQAFEKATKVVQEQDDWCNAAAAGVHHMKSYLPQELRWESLGALLRHQVRLNTHCYTIPDLEAFVDHTNEFKFKVQAFHHAHQTFLVPEILKRAYGGEPPASALFADNMWYKAEANVASEYAGKILYDNGLTPIYVSDNPVLNAQHVVFEAAKGYKYGLPYHAALAAVTTAPAERLGFGNRLGKIKPGFDADVVVWDSDPLSVGAAPVQVWIDGTAQYDDPVVLKKPVAEMMVPDESLSKIPEGPVAMDEVIFTGVSRVILNEDVEHLSENNALVVLLLASNTPIIKLNNGYLTESLTAFGSKIGLNAIDAEKDTDNGPSGTSFTRAEDGLALDTQKTNISYTYGVTKAITAPRLRGLDTHHGTSVGFLTGALSPLSHNTIFSADAAVHYTLTPSIKSAHPDTPSISAAIAALRIKLLTAVTTPPNDNPNTDPYSEASYLRLVTNGTLPLIITVHSADTIAALLKLKSLIETTTHTPLRLVLHGAAEAHLLAADLAAAHVGVILAPLFSYATTWDQRRALTGAAVDAGEPGWNRKMETTWLMRTGQPIAGRKERPRPMSAPAQQIWSQDLAMDALIRRDQAPAVGQLVPRRKIDWVPGQVRHLARPRLGVDKLRASMVPARPCPFPGLRPPELHALPPTQRHRRIPHMRRVKIGPWVRRAEDLRHFPDLLRQRRGALSPSPQNANPLNQPPSHDPSQPASPPHNPPLPIGLTLAPWPLTAESNNPIPSSSNPYSCTLHPPAPRAPPPQTSNFRTPQLPQQHLSRPSNNGNKNSILARRCICALGTCTGVHTPHAGCDSGAPHALRARRGPSATSVVSSIKASGRGEEVPHFGLAFTAVSPH
;
A
#
# COMPACT_ATOMS: atom_id res chain seq x y z
N MET A 1 2.13 58.79 -3.63
CA MET A 1 1.30 57.75 -4.26
C MET A 1 0.39 57.19 -3.17
N ASP A 2 -0.69 57.83 -2.76
CA ASP A 2 -1.42 59.02 -3.25
C ASP A 2 -1.91 58.98 -4.71
N GLU A 3 -3.23 58.91 -4.82
CA GLU A 3 -4.12 59.68 -5.71
C GLU A 3 -3.96 59.60 -7.25
N LYS A 4 -5.03 59.04 -7.84
CA LYS A 4 -5.92 59.62 -8.87
C LYS A 4 -5.50 60.93 -9.58
N GLY A 5 -5.97 61.04 -10.82
CA GLY A 5 -6.94 62.11 -11.13
C GLY A 5 -6.90 62.64 -12.56
N GLY A 6 -8.06 62.76 -13.22
CA GLY A 6 -8.10 63.15 -14.64
C GLY A 6 -9.43 63.63 -15.26
N LEU A 7 -10.50 63.84 -14.47
CA LEU A 7 -11.72 64.60 -14.86
C LEU A 7 -12.58 64.01 -16.02
N PRO A 8 -13.77 64.59 -16.35
CA PRO A 8 -14.64 65.50 -15.58
C PRO A 8 -16.05 64.93 -15.32
N SER A 9 -16.86 65.72 -14.61
CA SER A 9 -18.24 65.45 -14.16
C SER A 9 -19.34 65.72 -15.21
N HIS A 10 -20.55 65.21 -14.96
CA HIS A 10 -21.75 66.08 -14.97
C HIS A 10 -22.76 65.71 -13.87
N ARG A 11 -23.79 66.56 -13.67
CA ARG A 11 -24.60 66.67 -12.43
C ARG A 11 -25.80 65.71 -12.33
N ALA A 12 -26.32 65.59 -11.11
CA ALA A 12 -27.45 64.74 -10.74
C ALA A 12 -28.83 65.43 -10.86
N GLY A 13 -29.89 64.60 -10.85
CA GLY A 13 -31.11 64.91 -10.07
C GLY A 13 -32.40 65.23 -10.82
N THR A 14 -33.18 64.20 -11.16
CA THR A 14 -34.64 64.28 -11.35
C THR A 14 -35.32 62.96 -10.96
N GLU A 15 -36.64 63.00 -10.76
CA GLU A 15 -37.46 61.95 -10.13
C GLU A 15 -37.69 60.69 -11.00
N PRO A 16 -38.02 59.53 -10.39
CA PRO A 16 -38.38 58.32 -11.13
C PRO A 16 -39.75 58.46 -11.83
N PRO A 17 -39.85 58.21 -13.15
CA PRO A 17 -41.13 58.28 -13.86
C PRO A 17 -42.05 57.12 -13.46
N ARG A 18 -43.29 57.46 -13.06
CA ARG A 18 -44.34 56.48 -12.71
C ARG A 18 -44.71 55.60 -13.92
N TRP A 19 -44.14 54.39 -14.00
CA TRP A 19 -44.64 53.35 -14.91
C TRP A 19 -45.67 52.45 -14.23
N GLN A 20 -46.71 52.08 -15.00
CA GLN A 20 -47.96 51.54 -14.46
C GLN A 20 -47.84 50.09 -14.00
N ARG A 21 -48.55 49.73 -12.92
CA ARG A 21 -48.82 48.33 -12.54
C ARG A 21 -49.69 47.63 -13.60
N GLN A 22 -49.10 47.14 -14.69
CA GLN A 22 -49.77 46.18 -15.54
C GLN A 22 -49.94 44.85 -14.78
N LYS A 23 -51.18 44.55 -14.36
CA LYS A 23 -51.53 43.25 -13.80
C LYS A 23 -51.22 42.14 -14.84
N PRO A 24 -50.53 41.04 -14.48
CA PRO A 24 -50.37 39.92 -15.40
C PRO A 24 -51.75 39.39 -15.81
N ARG A 25 -52.03 39.39 -17.13
CA ARG A 25 -53.33 38.99 -17.67
C ARG A 25 -53.59 37.51 -17.41
N ARG A 26 -54.55 37.21 -16.51
CA ARG A 26 -54.98 35.86 -16.10
C ARG A 26 -55.26 34.89 -17.27
N SER A 27 -55.57 35.40 -18.47
CA SER A 27 -55.89 34.59 -19.65
C SER A 27 -54.73 33.75 -20.22
N ARG A 28 -53.45 34.09 -19.96
CA ARG A 28 -52.34 33.23 -20.42
C ARG A 28 -52.19 31.96 -19.56
N ALA A 29 -52.33 32.07 -18.24
CA ALA A 29 -52.30 30.91 -17.34
C ALA A 29 -53.46 29.93 -17.63
N ILE A 30 -54.68 30.46 -17.80
CA ILE A 30 -55.87 29.66 -18.14
C ILE A 30 -55.68 28.91 -19.48
N ARG A 31 -55.02 29.52 -20.48
CA ARG A 31 -54.74 28.84 -21.76
C ARG A 31 -53.73 27.71 -21.62
N PHE A 32 -52.64 27.88 -20.87
CA PHE A 32 -51.70 26.78 -20.60
C PHE A 32 -52.37 25.63 -19.85
N LEU A 33 -53.23 25.94 -18.86
CA LEU A 33 -53.94 24.93 -18.09
C LEU A 33 -55.02 24.20 -18.93
N ALA A 34 -55.71 24.90 -19.83
CA ALA A 34 -56.72 24.32 -20.72
C ALA A 34 -56.12 23.48 -21.87
N VAL A 35 -55.01 23.91 -22.48
CA VAL A 35 -54.21 23.05 -23.38
C VAL A 35 -53.77 21.81 -22.60
N GLY A 36 -53.25 22.02 -21.39
CA GLY A 36 -53.03 21.01 -20.37
C GLY A 36 -54.13 19.93 -20.34
N CYS A 37 -55.35 20.31 -19.93
CA CYS A 37 -56.46 19.36 -19.81
C CYS A 37 -56.67 18.51 -21.08
N LEU A 38 -56.62 19.12 -22.27
CA LEU A 38 -56.89 18.42 -23.53
C LEU A 38 -55.90 17.29 -23.83
N CYS A 39 -54.61 17.48 -23.55
CA CYS A 39 -53.61 16.52 -24.02
C CYS A 39 -53.35 15.39 -23.01
N PHE A 40 -53.62 15.58 -21.72
CA PHE A 40 -53.76 14.43 -20.81
C PHE A 40 -55.04 13.65 -21.11
N ILE A 41 -56.14 14.30 -21.48
CA ILE A 41 -57.32 13.60 -22.01
C ILE A 41 -56.91 12.77 -23.24
N ALA A 42 -56.09 13.32 -24.14
CA ALA A 42 -55.55 12.55 -25.27
C ALA A 42 -54.65 11.38 -24.83
N VAL A 43 -53.76 11.54 -23.85
CA VAL A 43 -52.91 10.45 -23.31
C VAL A 43 -53.74 9.39 -22.57
N ALA A 44 -54.79 9.78 -21.84
CA ALA A 44 -55.70 8.88 -21.15
C ALA A 44 -56.57 8.09 -22.14
N GLN A 45 -57.11 8.76 -23.17
CA GLN A 45 -57.84 8.12 -24.27
C GLN A 45 -56.92 7.21 -25.09
N TRP A 46 -55.68 7.61 -25.39
CA TRP A 46 -54.68 6.76 -26.02
C TRP A 46 -54.41 5.50 -25.18
N LYS A 47 -54.23 5.65 -23.86
CA LYS A 47 -54.12 4.49 -22.96
C LYS A 47 -55.39 3.62 -22.96
N GLN A 48 -56.60 4.17 -23.01
CA GLN A 48 -57.83 3.37 -23.10
C GLN A 48 -57.97 2.64 -24.45
N VAL A 49 -57.62 3.27 -25.57
CA VAL A 49 -57.70 2.67 -26.91
C VAL A 49 -56.69 1.54 -27.10
N PHE A 50 -55.49 1.65 -26.51
CA PHE A 50 -54.45 0.61 -26.60
C PHE A 50 -54.41 -0.38 -25.41
N SER A 51 -55.23 -0.19 -24.37
CA SER A 51 -55.30 -1.11 -23.20
C SER A 51 -56.60 -1.89 -23.15
N ASN A 52 -56.95 -2.63 -24.22
CA ASN A 52 -58.04 -3.60 -24.12
C ASN A 52 -57.89 -4.86 -25.00
N PRO A 53 -57.49 -5.99 -24.39
CA PRO A 53 -57.75 -7.33 -24.91
C PRO A 53 -58.75 -8.10 -24.00
N SER A 54 -59.88 -7.50 -23.62
CA SER A 54 -60.98 -8.19 -22.92
C SER A 54 -61.78 -9.13 -23.85
N GLY A 55 -61.09 -10.05 -24.53
CA GLY A 55 -61.68 -11.07 -25.39
C GLY A 55 -61.96 -12.36 -24.60
N SER A 56 -63.16 -12.50 -24.05
CA SER A 56 -63.58 -13.71 -23.33
C SER A 56 -63.92 -14.86 -24.30
N GLY A 57 -62.89 -15.52 -24.83
CA GLY A 57 -63.00 -16.81 -25.52
C GLY A 57 -62.36 -17.94 -24.70
N PRO A 58 -62.72 -19.22 -24.95
CA PRO A 58 -61.98 -20.34 -24.37
C PRO A 58 -60.52 -20.30 -24.82
N ALA A 59 -59.61 -20.77 -23.97
CA ALA A 59 -58.17 -20.59 -24.12
C ALA A 59 -57.57 -21.39 -25.29
N ALA A 60 -57.73 -20.86 -26.51
CA ALA A 60 -56.88 -21.24 -27.64
C ALA A 60 -55.43 -20.87 -27.30
N SER A 61 -54.53 -21.85 -27.35
CA SER A 61 -53.11 -21.66 -27.12
C SER A 61 -52.51 -20.79 -28.23
N VAL A 62 -52.32 -19.49 -27.93
CA VAL A 62 -51.55 -18.58 -28.78
C VAL A 62 -50.07 -18.93 -28.65
N VAL A 63 -49.70 -20.06 -29.25
CA VAL A 63 -48.32 -20.41 -29.55
C VAL A 63 -47.78 -19.32 -30.48
N SER A 64 -46.64 -18.74 -30.13
CA SER A 64 -45.96 -17.78 -31.03
C SER A 64 -45.73 -18.45 -32.38
N PRO A 65 -46.13 -17.84 -33.51
CA PRO A 65 -45.95 -18.45 -34.83
C PRO A 65 -44.47 -18.57 -35.24
N ASN A 66 -43.55 -18.00 -34.46
CA ASN A 66 -42.13 -18.32 -34.49
C ASN A 66 -41.74 -19.04 -33.17
N PRO A 67 -41.27 -20.32 -33.21
CA PRO A 67 -40.86 -21.05 -32.01
C PRO A 67 -39.65 -20.43 -31.30
N ASP A 68 -38.85 -19.61 -31.99
CA ASP A 68 -37.68 -18.93 -31.43
C ASP A 68 -38.03 -17.73 -30.52
N VAL A 69 -39.33 -17.40 -30.38
CA VAL A 69 -39.81 -16.21 -29.69
C VAL A 69 -40.94 -16.55 -28.70
N THR A 70 -40.86 -16.05 -27.46
CA THR A 70 -41.88 -16.28 -26.42
C THR A 70 -43.16 -15.47 -26.67
N VAL A 71 -44.22 -15.80 -25.92
CA VAL A 71 -45.47 -15.00 -25.85
C VAL A 71 -45.27 -13.56 -25.35
N HIS A 72 -44.07 -13.23 -24.87
CA HIS A 72 -43.66 -11.89 -24.43
C HIS A 72 -42.63 -11.23 -25.38
N GLY A 73 -42.41 -11.80 -26.57
CA GLY A 73 -41.52 -11.22 -27.60
C GLY A 73 -40.02 -11.43 -27.33
N LEU A 74 -39.65 -12.31 -26.40
CA LEU A 74 -38.25 -12.58 -26.04
C LEU A 74 -37.66 -13.73 -26.86
N SER A 75 -36.37 -13.66 -27.19
CA SER A 75 -35.67 -14.73 -27.89
C SER A 75 -35.47 -15.94 -26.97
N VAL A 76 -36.01 -17.09 -27.37
CA VAL A 76 -35.88 -18.37 -26.65
C VAL A 76 -34.41 -18.79 -26.52
N LYS A 77 -33.61 -18.60 -27.59
CA LYS A 77 -32.15 -18.85 -27.55
C LYS A 77 -31.45 -18.05 -26.45
N ARG A 78 -31.72 -16.74 -26.35
CA ARG A 78 -31.12 -15.91 -25.29
C ARG A 78 -31.64 -16.27 -23.89
N LEU A 79 -32.88 -16.74 -23.77
CA LEU A 79 -33.41 -17.26 -22.49
C LEU A 79 -32.74 -18.58 -22.10
N GLN A 80 -32.38 -19.44 -23.05
CA GLN A 80 -31.58 -20.65 -22.81
C GLN A 80 -30.14 -20.32 -22.40
N GLU A 81 -29.50 -19.35 -23.06
CA GLU A 81 -28.18 -18.81 -22.67
C GLU A 81 -28.21 -18.24 -21.24
N ASN A 82 -29.28 -17.52 -20.89
CA ASN A 82 -29.51 -17.03 -19.53
C ASN A 82 -29.81 -18.14 -18.51
N LEU A 83 -30.51 -19.21 -18.90
CA LEU A 83 -30.70 -20.37 -18.03
C LEU A 83 -29.38 -21.12 -17.77
N ALA A 84 -28.52 -21.26 -18.77
CA ALA A 84 -27.15 -21.77 -18.56
C ALA A 84 -26.33 -20.86 -17.63
N THR A 85 -26.51 -19.54 -17.71
CA THR A 85 -25.86 -18.57 -16.79
C THR A 85 -26.26 -18.80 -15.33
N CYS A 86 -27.46 -19.34 -15.06
CA CYS A 86 -27.90 -19.69 -13.70
C CYS A 86 -27.05 -20.78 -13.05
N GLU A 87 -26.40 -21.66 -13.84
CA GLU A 87 -25.49 -22.68 -13.30
C GLU A 87 -24.19 -22.02 -12.80
N SER A 88 -23.63 -21.06 -13.54
CA SER A 88 -22.46 -20.30 -13.09
C SER A 88 -22.74 -19.43 -11.85
N LEU A 89 -23.95 -18.90 -11.70
CA LEU A 89 -24.39 -18.19 -10.49
C LEU A 89 -24.58 -19.10 -9.26
N ARG A 90 -24.57 -20.43 -9.45
CA ARG A 90 -24.75 -21.44 -8.39
C ARG A 90 -23.48 -22.28 -8.16
N LYS A 91 -22.52 -22.26 -9.09
CA LYS A 91 -21.21 -22.91 -8.96
C LYS A 91 -20.42 -22.30 -7.80
N LYS A 92 -20.03 -23.11 -6.82
CA LYS A 92 -19.03 -22.72 -5.81
C LYS A 92 -17.62 -22.93 -6.40
N PRO A 93 -16.71 -21.96 -6.28
CA PRO A 93 -15.28 -22.17 -6.47
C PRO A 93 -14.74 -23.36 -5.67
N GLN A 94 -13.61 -23.88 -6.11
CA GLN A 94 -12.77 -24.82 -5.39
C GLN A 94 -11.32 -24.31 -5.50
N ASP A 95 -10.48 -24.62 -4.51
CA ASP A 95 -9.05 -24.29 -4.61
C ASP A 95 -8.41 -25.11 -5.74
N PRO A 96 -7.61 -24.51 -6.64
CA PRO A 96 -6.98 -25.21 -7.75
C PRO A 96 -6.10 -26.38 -7.26
N ILE A 97 -6.19 -27.51 -7.97
CA ILE A 97 -5.52 -28.75 -7.57
C ILE A 97 -3.98 -28.61 -7.59
N GLY A 98 -3.33 -29.28 -6.66
CA GLY A 98 -1.87 -29.38 -6.54
C GLY A 98 -1.35 -30.71 -7.10
N ALA A 99 -1.31 -31.70 -6.22
CA ALA A 99 -0.98 -33.09 -6.57
C ALA A 99 -1.92 -33.65 -7.65
N GLY A 100 -1.41 -34.58 -8.46
CA GLY A 100 -2.11 -35.17 -9.61
C GLY A 100 -1.97 -34.39 -10.92
N ARG A 101 -1.38 -33.19 -10.91
CA ARG A 101 -1.03 -32.45 -12.13
C ARG A 101 0.24 -33.02 -12.79
N GLU A 102 0.19 -33.21 -14.11
CA GLU A 102 1.37 -33.59 -14.92
C GLU A 102 2.26 -32.38 -15.22
N ARG A 103 1.65 -31.23 -15.56
CA ARG A 103 2.32 -29.93 -15.79
C ARG A 103 1.62 -28.80 -15.04
N ASN A 104 2.35 -27.72 -14.78
CA ASN A 104 1.79 -26.44 -14.39
C ASN A 104 1.10 -25.78 -15.61
N ALA A 105 -0.04 -25.11 -15.40
CA ALA A 105 -0.77 -24.41 -16.46
C ALA A 105 0.04 -23.24 -17.06
N ARG A 106 1.02 -22.71 -16.32
CA ARG A 106 1.93 -21.62 -16.72
C ARG A 106 3.24 -22.10 -17.36
N TYR A 107 3.48 -23.42 -17.39
CA TYR A 107 4.73 -23.98 -17.90
C TYR A 107 4.81 -23.95 -19.43
N LEU A 108 5.98 -23.59 -19.96
CA LEU A 108 6.29 -23.63 -21.38
C LEU A 108 7.14 -24.82 -21.78
N ASP A 109 6.73 -25.47 -22.86
CA ASP A 109 7.44 -26.60 -23.44
C ASP A 109 8.81 -26.16 -24.01
N GLY A 110 9.87 -26.89 -23.66
CA GLY A 110 11.26 -26.57 -24.02
C GLY A 110 12.11 -25.99 -22.88
N HIS A 111 11.53 -25.71 -21.71
CA HIS A 111 12.29 -25.36 -20.51
C HIS A 111 12.89 -26.60 -19.85
N ALA A 112 14.22 -26.67 -19.77
CA ALA A 112 14.94 -27.82 -19.20
C ALA A 112 14.60 -28.03 -17.71
N PRO A 113 14.47 -29.28 -17.23
CA PRO A 113 14.26 -29.56 -15.80
C PRO A 113 15.44 -29.06 -14.96
N THR A 114 15.20 -28.74 -13.68
CA THR A 114 16.27 -28.34 -12.74
C THR A 114 16.32 -29.30 -11.55
N LEU A 115 17.51 -29.82 -11.25
CA LEU A 115 17.79 -30.50 -9.99
C LEU A 115 18.62 -29.59 -9.09
N ILE A 116 18.00 -29.09 -8.03
CA ILE A 116 18.68 -28.38 -6.95
C ILE A 116 19.23 -29.43 -5.99
N LYS A 117 20.56 -29.54 -5.87
CA LYS A 117 21.23 -30.50 -4.97
C LYS A 117 21.74 -29.86 -3.70
N ASN A 118 21.84 -30.65 -2.63
CA ASN A 118 22.44 -30.29 -1.35
C ASN A 118 21.84 -29.00 -0.77
N ALA A 119 20.50 -28.92 -0.67
CA ALA A 119 19.80 -27.80 -0.06
C ALA A 119 19.45 -28.09 1.41
N THR A 120 19.33 -27.02 2.21
CA THR A 120 18.68 -27.03 3.52
C THR A 120 17.26 -26.54 3.33
N VAL A 121 16.29 -27.45 3.18
CA VAL A 121 14.93 -27.16 2.74
C VAL A 121 13.99 -26.90 3.92
N TRP A 122 13.21 -25.82 3.85
CA TRP A 122 12.03 -25.61 4.68
C TRP A 122 10.78 -26.09 3.94
N VAL A 123 10.10 -27.11 4.48
CA VAL A 123 8.98 -27.77 3.79
C VAL A 123 7.71 -26.90 3.79
N GLY A 124 7.49 -26.06 4.80
CA GLY A 124 6.28 -25.23 4.95
C GLY A 124 5.07 -25.95 5.57
N GLU A 125 5.26 -27.15 6.11
CA GLU A 125 4.25 -27.87 6.91
C GLU A 125 4.94 -28.78 7.94
N PRO A 126 4.28 -29.16 9.05
CA PRO A 126 4.87 -30.02 10.06
C PRO A 126 4.99 -31.46 9.57
N ALA A 127 5.89 -32.22 10.18
CA ALA A 127 6.05 -33.66 9.96
C ALA A 127 4.71 -34.42 10.07
N ALA A 128 4.53 -35.43 9.21
CA ALA A 128 3.29 -36.20 9.12
C ALA A 128 2.88 -36.80 10.48
N ASN A 129 1.58 -36.74 10.79
CA ASN A 129 0.95 -37.16 12.04
C ASN A 129 1.27 -36.31 13.28
N THR A 130 1.91 -35.13 13.13
CA THR A 130 2.01 -34.16 14.24
C THR A 130 0.60 -33.68 14.65
N PRO A 131 0.22 -33.75 15.95
CA PRO A 131 -1.07 -33.23 16.42
C PRO A 131 -1.23 -31.72 16.16
N PRO A 132 -2.43 -31.21 15.82
CA PRO A 132 -2.62 -29.79 15.47
C PRO A 132 -2.13 -28.80 16.53
N ASP A 133 -2.38 -29.07 17.81
CA ASP A 133 -1.95 -28.18 18.90
C ASP A 133 -0.42 -28.20 19.09
N ALA A 134 0.21 -29.35 18.88
CA ALA A 134 1.67 -29.49 18.91
C ALA A 134 2.30 -28.78 17.70
N ALA A 135 1.69 -28.91 16.51
CA ALA A 135 2.11 -28.20 15.31
C ALA A 135 1.96 -26.67 15.45
N ARG A 136 0.92 -26.18 16.13
CA ARG A 136 0.77 -24.76 16.48
C ARG A 136 1.91 -24.28 17.41
N ASN A 137 2.38 -25.16 18.29
CA ASN A 137 3.55 -24.89 19.13
C ASN A 137 4.89 -25.17 18.40
N GLY A 138 4.88 -25.35 17.08
CA GLY A 138 6.07 -25.53 16.24
C GLY A 138 6.63 -26.95 16.18
N ALA A 139 6.03 -27.93 16.85
CA ALA A 139 6.47 -29.32 16.76
C ALA A 139 6.37 -29.83 15.33
N GLY A 140 7.30 -30.70 14.94
CA GLY A 140 7.36 -31.29 13.60
C GLY A 140 7.81 -30.36 12.48
N PHE A 141 7.94 -29.04 12.70
CA PHE A 141 8.59 -28.14 11.74
C PHE A 141 10.11 -28.21 11.89
N ALA A 142 10.83 -28.36 10.77
CA ALA A 142 12.28 -28.41 10.75
C ALA A 142 12.85 -28.02 9.38
N TRP A 143 14.11 -27.60 9.38
CA TRP A 143 14.95 -27.55 8.18
C TRP A 143 15.53 -28.95 7.91
N ILE A 144 15.38 -29.48 6.70
CA ILE A 144 15.85 -30.82 6.31
C ILE A 144 16.93 -30.74 5.23
N LYS A 145 17.87 -31.69 5.18
CA LYS A 145 18.80 -31.82 4.06
C LYS A 145 18.15 -32.62 2.93
N ALA A 146 18.03 -32.01 1.75
CA ALA A 146 17.38 -32.63 0.59
C ALA A 146 17.90 -32.07 -0.75
N ASP A 147 17.69 -32.87 -1.79
CA ASP A 147 17.66 -32.44 -3.19
C ASP A 147 16.21 -32.19 -3.61
N VAL A 148 15.99 -31.23 -4.51
CA VAL A 148 14.67 -30.84 -5.03
C VAL A 148 14.68 -30.86 -6.55
N TYR A 149 13.78 -31.62 -7.17
CA TYR A 149 13.65 -31.73 -8.63
C TYR A 149 12.43 -30.95 -9.14
N LEU A 150 12.67 -30.03 -10.07
CA LEU A 150 11.70 -29.14 -10.71
C LEU A 150 11.54 -29.53 -12.18
N GLU A 151 10.32 -29.79 -12.64
CA GLU A 151 10.03 -30.31 -13.99
C GLU A 151 8.60 -29.95 -14.39
N TYR A 152 8.35 -29.58 -15.64
CA TYR A 152 7.03 -29.13 -16.14
C TYR A 152 6.40 -28.01 -15.27
N GLY A 153 7.24 -27.16 -14.68
CA GLY A 153 6.86 -26.07 -13.77
C GLY A 153 6.29 -26.49 -12.42
N LEU A 154 6.52 -27.75 -12.02
CA LEU A 154 6.10 -28.35 -10.75
C LEU A 154 7.30 -28.87 -9.96
N ILE A 155 7.20 -28.85 -8.63
CA ILE A 155 8.06 -29.65 -7.77
C ILE A 155 7.65 -31.12 -7.97
N LYS A 156 8.58 -31.98 -8.42
CA LYS A 156 8.31 -33.41 -8.64
C LYS A 156 8.80 -34.30 -7.50
N LYS A 157 10.00 -34.01 -6.97
CA LYS A 157 10.66 -34.79 -5.93
C LYS A 157 11.29 -33.86 -4.88
N VAL A 158 11.24 -34.30 -3.62
CA VAL A 158 11.95 -33.71 -2.49
C VAL A 158 12.47 -34.91 -1.68
N GLU A 159 13.75 -35.24 -1.85
CA GLU A 159 14.35 -36.50 -1.39
C GLU A 159 15.73 -36.22 -0.80
N SER A 160 16.25 -37.07 0.10
CA SER A 160 17.55 -36.82 0.76
C SER A 160 18.75 -36.86 -0.19
N SER A 161 18.63 -37.54 -1.34
CA SER A 161 19.59 -37.52 -2.45
C SER A 161 18.94 -38.08 -3.71
N ILE A 162 18.93 -37.30 -4.79
CA ILE A 162 18.40 -37.69 -6.10
C ILE A 162 19.57 -38.05 -7.02
N ALA A 163 19.50 -39.26 -7.58
CA ALA A 163 20.48 -39.76 -8.55
C ALA A 163 20.27 -39.12 -9.93
N LEU A 164 21.35 -38.67 -10.58
CA LEU A 164 21.29 -38.05 -11.92
C LEU A 164 20.74 -39.00 -13.00
N SER A 165 20.87 -40.32 -12.80
CA SER A 165 20.25 -41.34 -13.67
C SER A 165 18.75 -41.57 -13.40
N SER A 166 18.10 -40.76 -12.57
CA SER A 166 16.68 -40.85 -12.20
C SER A 166 15.87 -39.58 -12.50
N VAL A 167 16.45 -38.69 -13.31
CA VAL A 167 15.91 -37.44 -13.84
C VAL A 167 16.21 -37.36 -15.35
N ALA A 168 15.67 -36.37 -16.07
CA ALA A 168 15.88 -36.25 -17.52
C ALA A 168 17.36 -35.93 -17.86
N SER A 169 17.85 -36.39 -19.01
CA SER A 169 19.28 -36.26 -19.39
C SER A 169 19.74 -34.83 -19.68
N ASP A 170 18.79 -33.91 -19.88
CA ASP A 170 18.96 -32.47 -20.09
C ASP A 170 18.80 -31.66 -18.79
N THR A 171 18.61 -32.31 -17.64
CA THR A 171 18.42 -31.66 -16.33
C THR A 171 19.60 -30.75 -15.97
N VAL A 172 19.32 -29.46 -15.76
CA VAL A 172 20.27 -28.49 -15.23
C VAL A 172 20.51 -28.78 -13.74
N VAL A 173 21.77 -28.93 -13.33
CA VAL A 173 22.12 -29.19 -11.92
C VAL A 173 22.57 -27.90 -11.25
N PHE A 174 21.80 -27.44 -10.26
CA PHE A 174 22.18 -26.34 -9.39
C PHE A 174 22.64 -26.90 -8.03
N ASN A 175 23.86 -26.63 -7.60
CA ASN A 175 24.33 -27.02 -6.27
C ASN A 175 24.10 -25.87 -5.28
N ALA A 176 23.33 -26.11 -4.22
CA ALA A 176 23.05 -25.10 -3.21
C ALA A 176 24.15 -24.97 -2.13
N ASP A 177 25.19 -25.82 -2.11
CA ASP A 177 26.27 -25.84 -1.10
C ASP A 177 25.78 -25.92 0.36
N GLY A 178 24.62 -26.52 0.60
CA GLY A 178 23.98 -26.58 1.92
C GLY A 178 23.19 -25.34 2.31
N ARG A 179 23.02 -24.35 1.42
CA ARG A 179 22.27 -23.12 1.68
C ARG A 179 20.77 -23.35 1.94
N PRO A 180 20.06 -22.39 2.57
CA PRO A 180 18.63 -22.50 2.86
C PRO A 180 17.81 -22.41 1.57
N LEU A 181 16.72 -23.19 1.50
CA LEU A 181 15.76 -23.19 0.41
C LEU A 181 14.33 -23.12 0.96
N THR A 182 13.56 -22.15 0.51
CA THR A 182 12.13 -21.99 0.84
C THR A 182 11.27 -22.05 -0.42
N ALA A 183 9.96 -22.20 -0.23
CA ALA A 183 9.00 -21.78 -1.26
C ALA A 183 9.14 -20.27 -1.52
N GLY A 184 8.66 -19.82 -2.68
CA GLY A 184 8.55 -18.40 -3.02
C GLY A 184 7.78 -17.59 -1.98
N ILE A 185 8.26 -16.38 -1.71
CA ILE A 185 7.60 -15.45 -0.79
C ILE A 185 6.34 -14.90 -1.47
N ILE A 186 5.26 -14.76 -0.70
CA ILE A 186 3.93 -14.35 -1.18
C ILE A 186 3.47 -13.10 -0.41
N ASP A 187 3.37 -11.98 -1.12
CA ASP A 187 2.88 -10.73 -0.56
C ASP A 187 1.38 -10.53 -0.86
N MET A 188 0.52 -10.72 0.14
CA MET A 188 -0.93 -10.65 -0.06
C MET A 188 -1.52 -9.23 -0.08
N HIS A 189 -0.71 -8.17 0.05
CA HIS A 189 -1.15 -6.81 -0.27
C HIS A 189 -0.06 -6.05 -1.01
N SER A 190 -0.24 -5.90 -2.32
CA SER A 190 0.62 -5.08 -3.17
C SER A 190 -0.20 -4.17 -4.11
N HIS A 191 0.38 -3.04 -4.49
CA HIS A 191 -0.05 -2.21 -5.62
C HIS A 191 0.94 -2.28 -6.80
N ALA A 192 1.84 -3.27 -6.80
CA ALA A 192 2.83 -3.47 -7.86
C ALA A 192 2.18 -3.52 -9.26
N GLY A 193 2.65 -2.63 -10.13
CA GLY A 193 2.19 -2.49 -11.52
C GLY A 193 1.00 -1.55 -11.73
N VAL A 194 0.21 -1.22 -10.69
CA VAL A 194 -0.85 -0.18 -10.76
C VAL A 194 -0.42 1.14 -10.09
N ASP A 195 0.40 1.06 -9.04
CA ASP A 195 1.20 2.17 -8.50
C ASP A 195 2.63 1.99 -9.01
N SER A 196 2.92 2.47 -10.23
CA SER A 196 4.16 2.15 -10.93
C SER A 196 5.33 3.06 -10.56
N LEU A 197 6.38 2.50 -9.93
CA LEU A 197 7.61 3.22 -9.61
C LEU A 197 8.63 3.27 -10.78
N PRO A 198 9.36 4.39 -10.97
CA PRO A 198 9.22 5.67 -10.26
C PRO A 198 7.87 6.35 -10.55
N SER A 199 7.23 6.89 -9.51
CA SER A 199 5.86 7.40 -9.60
C SER A 199 5.73 8.52 -10.64
N LEU A 200 4.79 8.34 -11.57
CA LEU A 200 4.48 9.24 -12.67
C LEU A 200 2.95 9.38 -12.79
N TRP A 201 2.46 10.61 -12.91
CA TRP A 201 1.00 10.89 -13.00
C TRP A 201 0.32 10.25 -14.22
N GLY A 202 1.08 9.88 -15.27
CA GLY A 202 0.54 9.13 -16.42
C GLY A 202 0.46 7.61 -16.23
N ASN A 203 0.84 7.11 -15.05
CA ASN A 203 0.96 5.69 -14.70
C ASN A 203 0.34 5.39 -13.32
N GLU A 204 -0.57 6.25 -12.86
CA GLU A 204 -1.28 6.17 -11.58
C GLU A 204 -2.66 5.53 -11.79
N ASP A 205 -2.71 4.20 -11.66
CA ASP A 205 -3.91 3.38 -11.89
C ASP A 205 -4.42 2.73 -10.59
N THR A 206 -3.89 3.15 -9.43
CA THR A 206 -4.09 2.49 -8.13
C THR A 206 -5.49 2.65 -7.56
N ASN A 207 -6.17 3.78 -7.80
CA ASN A 207 -7.47 4.12 -7.20
C ASN A 207 -8.41 4.77 -8.22
N GLU A 208 -9.52 4.11 -8.58
CA GLU A 208 -10.59 4.73 -9.36
C GLU A 208 -11.40 5.69 -8.48
N MET A 209 -10.95 6.95 -8.38
CA MET A 209 -11.56 7.93 -7.48
C MET A 209 -12.90 8.51 -7.97
N ALA A 210 -13.45 8.12 -9.13
CA ALA A 210 -14.72 8.64 -9.64
C ALA A 210 -15.94 8.33 -8.75
N SER A 211 -15.92 7.27 -7.93
CA SER A 211 -17.03 6.93 -7.02
C SER A 211 -16.55 6.04 -5.86
N ASP A 212 -17.03 6.30 -4.64
CA ASP A 212 -16.69 5.53 -3.43
C ASP A 212 -17.05 4.02 -3.49
N ILE A 213 -18.01 3.66 -4.33
CA ILE A 213 -18.50 2.29 -4.52
C ILE A 213 -18.25 1.86 -5.98
N THR A 214 -17.05 1.33 -6.23
CA THR A 214 -16.54 0.85 -7.53
C THR A 214 -16.23 -0.67 -7.57
N PRO A 215 -17.08 -1.58 -7.04
CA PRO A 215 -16.80 -3.01 -7.03
C PRO A 215 -16.70 -3.67 -8.43
N TYR A 216 -16.97 -2.90 -9.50
CA TYR A 216 -16.96 -3.31 -10.91
C TYR A 216 -15.68 -2.95 -11.68
N VAL A 217 -14.75 -2.20 -11.09
CA VAL A 217 -13.41 -1.97 -11.69
C VAL A 217 -12.44 -3.06 -11.27
N ARG A 218 -11.32 -3.21 -11.98
CA ARG A 218 -10.43 -4.36 -11.85
C ARG A 218 -8.98 -3.92 -11.98
N SER A 219 -8.15 -4.24 -11.01
CA SER A 219 -6.71 -3.89 -11.03
C SER A 219 -5.95 -4.46 -12.24
N ILE A 220 -6.39 -5.60 -12.80
CA ILE A 220 -5.83 -6.17 -14.04
C ILE A 220 -6.00 -5.28 -15.28
N ASP A 221 -6.95 -4.33 -15.27
CA ASP A 221 -7.19 -3.43 -16.42
C ASP A 221 -6.21 -2.24 -16.47
N GLY A 222 -5.49 -1.97 -15.37
CA GLY A 222 -4.48 -0.90 -15.27
C GLY A 222 -3.06 -1.40 -14.94
N ILE A 223 -2.86 -2.71 -14.75
CA ILE A 223 -1.55 -3.24 -14.36
C ILE A 223 -0.54 -3.15 -15.52
N GLN A 224 0.68 -2.70 -15.21
CA GLN A 224 1.77 -2.50 -16.16
C GLN A 224 2.83 -3.62 -16.00
N PRO A 225 2.87 -4.65 -16.87
CA PRO A 225 3.74 -5.84 -16.68
C PRO A 225 5.24 -5.54 -16.65
N PHE A 226 5.66 -4.45 -17.30
CA PHE A 226 7.05 -4.00 -17.35
C PHE A 226 7.37 -2.87 -16.37
N ALA A 227 6.55 -2.65 -15.33
CA ALA A 227 6.88 -1.72 -14.25
C ALA A 227 8.18 -2.18 -13.56
N HIS A 228 9.20 -1.33 -13.53
CA HIS A 228 10.57 -1.68 -13.10
C HIS A 228 10.61 -2.37 -11.72
N GLN A 229 9.77 -1.90 -10.79
CA GLN A 229 9.61 -2.50 -9.46
C GLN A 229 9.34 -4.01 -9.47
N ILE A 230 8.71 -4.59 -10.49
CA ILE A 230 8.39 -6.02 -10.49
C ILE A 230 9.68 -6.86 -10.52
N GLN A 231 10.73 -6.41 -11.22
CA GLN A 231 12.06 -7.03 -11.16
C GLN A 231 12.72 -6.87 -9.79
N VAL A 232 12.54 -5.69 -9.17
CA VAL A 232 13.07 -5.38 -7.83
C VAL A 232 12.43 -6.29 -6.79
N ILE A 233 11.10 -6.42 -6.81
CA ILE A 233 10.31 -7.29 -5.93
C ILE A 233 10.72 -8.76 -6.10
N LYS A 234 10.85 -9.24 -7.35
CA LYS A 234 11.34 -10.58 -7.67
C LYS A 234 12.72 -10.87 -7.07
N SER A 235 13.62 -9.89 -7.08
CA SER A 235 14.97 -10.02 -6.51
C SER A 235 14.99 -10.17 -4.98
N GLY A 236 13.86 -9.93 -4.31
CA GLY A 236 13.65 -10.23 -2.89
C GLY A 236 13.14 -11.65 -2.61
N GLY A 237 13.00 -12.51 -3.63
CA GLY A 237 12.44 -13.86 -3.49
C GLY A 237 10.90 -13.89 -3.46
N VAL A 238 10.25 -12.75 -3.69
CA VAL A 238 8.79 -12.68 -3.85
C VAL A 238 8.43 -13.19 -5.24
N THR A 239 7.78 -14.35 -5.30
CA THR A 239 7.35 -14.95 -6.58
C THR A 239 5.92 -14.59 -6.93
N THR A 240 5.09 -14.27 -5.93
CA THR A 240 3.64 -14.09 -6.06
C THR A 240 3.17 -12.88 -5.27
N SER A 241 2.25 -12.10 -5.83
CA SER A 241 1.52 -11.06 -5.08
C SER A 241 0.04 -11.03 -5.42
N LEU A 242 -0.80 -10.70 -4.43
CA LEU A 242 -2.15 -10.20 -4.71
C LEU A 242 -2.04 -8.70 -5.01
N VAL A 243 -2.27 -8.32 -6.27
CA VAL A 243 -2.37 -6.91 -6.68
C VAL A 243 -3.81 -6.46 -6.48
N LEU A 244 -4.00 -5.36 -5.75
CA LEU A 244 -5.31 -4.80 -5.41
C LEU A 244 -5.42 -3.34 -5.90
N PRO A 245 -6.64 -2.82 -6.08
CA PRO A 245 -6.90 -1.39 -5.94
C PRO A 245 -6.48 -0.88 -4.55
N GLY A 246 -6.26 0.42 -4.41
CA GLY A 246 -5.82 1.09 -3.17
C GLY A 246 -6.88 1.13 -2.07
N SER A 247 -6.99 2.26 -1.38
CA SER A 247 -7.90 2.42 -0.22
C SER A 247 -8.67 3.75 -0.23
N ALA A 248 -8.70 4.44 -1.36
CA ALA A 248 -9.47 5.67 -1.54
C ALA A 248 -11.00 5.44 -1.46
N ASN A 249 -11.47 4.23 -1.74
CA ASN A 249 -12.87 3.86 -1.93
C ASN A 249 -13.31 2.87 -0.84
N ASN A 250 -14.54 2.97 -0.31
CA ASN A 250 -15.10 1.93 0.55
C ASN A 250 -15.19 0.57 -0.17
N MET A 251 -15.51 0.55 -1.48
CA MET A 251 -15.37 -0.65 -2.33
C MET A 251 -14.50 -0.34 -3.55
N GLY A 252 -13.23 -0.75 -3.53
CA GLY A 252 -12.23 -0.36 -4.53
C GLY A 252 -12.21 -1.16 -5.84
N GLY A 253 -12.80 -2.36 -5.88
CA GLY A 253 -12.86 -3.21 -7.08
C GLY A 253 -12.18 -4.57 -6.93
N GLU A 254 -12.02 -5.28 -8.05
CA GLU A 254 -11.41 -6.60 -8.13
C GLU A 254 -9.87 -6.57 -8.04
N ALA A 255 -9.35 -7.58 -7.34
CA ALA A 255 -7.94 -7.86 -7.14
C ALA A 255 -7.53 -9.16 -7.86
N PHE A 256 -6.25 -9.29 -8.22
CA PHE A 256 -5.75 -10.43 -9.00
C PHE A 256 -4.42 -10.93 -8.43
N VAL A 257 -4.28 -12.25 -8.29
CA VAL A 257 -3.03 -12.88 -7.87
C VAL A 257 -2.16 -13.10 -9.10
N ILE A 258 -1.03 -12.42 -9.15
CA ILE A 258 -0.02 -12.54 -10.20
C ILE A 258 1.20 -13.29 -9.69
N LYS A 259 1.96 -13.87 -10.62
CA LYS A 259 3.37 -14.20 -10.38
C LYS A 259 4.26 -13.14 -10.99
N HIS A 260 5.38 -12.85 -10.34
CA HIS A 260 6.40 -11.89 -10.81
C HIS A 260 7.31 -12.48 -11.91
N ALA A 261 6.86 -13.56 -12.55
CA ALA A 261 7.33 -14.02 -13.84
C ALA A 261 7.10 -12.93 -14.90
N VAL A 262 8.08 -12.03 -15.02
CA VAL A 262 8.27 -11.03 -16.07
C VAL A 262 9.78 -10.85 -16.32
N GLY A 263 10.21 -10.61 -17.56
CA GLY A 263 11.56 -10.10 -17.87
C GLY A 263 12.08 -10.42 -19.26
N LYS A 264 13.32 -10.94 -19.30
CA LYS A 264 13.99 -11.46 -20.49
C LYS A 264 13.10 -12.51 -21.16
N ALA A 265 12.78 -12.32 -22.44
CA ALA A 265 11.89 -13.21 -23.18
C ALA A 265 12.43 -14.65 -23.25
N ASP A 266 11.78 -15.55 -22.53
CA ASP A 266 12.07 -16.99 -22.41
C ASP A 266 11.04 -17.86 -23.17
N GLY A 267 10.18 -17.21 -23.95
CA GLY A 267 9.01 -17.77 -24.62
C GLY A 267 7.68 -17.31 -24.02
N ARG A 268 7.64 -16.81 -22.77
CA ARG A 268 6.40 -16.42 -22.10
C ARG A 268 5.89 -15.10 -22.63
N ASN A 269 4.57 -14.98 -22.77
CA ASN A 269 3.91 -13.74 -23.19
C ASN A 269 3.74 -12.76 -22.01
N GLU A 270 4.83 -12.45 -21.31
CA GLU A 270 4.84 -11.58 -20.13
C GLU A 270 4.54 -10.09 -20.46
N THR A 271 4.18 -9.80 -21.73
CA THR A 271 3.53 -8.53 -22.14
C THR A 271 2.06 -8.43 -21.71
N SER A 272 1.45 -9.55 -21.30
CA SER A 272 0.02 -9.69 -21.06
C SER A 272 -0.28 -9.87 -19.57
N ALA A 273 -1.11 -8.98 -19.03
CA ALA A 273 -1.60 -9.06 -17.65
C ALA A 273 -2.37 -10.35 -17.33
N VAL A 274 -2.93 -11.02 -18.34
CA VAL A 274 -3.60 -12.33 -18.18
C VAL A 274 -2.57 -13.44 -18.01
N ASP A 275 -1.45 -13.38 -18.73
CA ASP A 275 -0.40 -14.39 -18.71
C ASP A 275 0.52 -14.24 -17.45
N MET A 276 0.34 -13.16 -16.68
CA MET A 276 0.90 -13.01 -15.32
C MET A 276 0.10 -13.73 -14.22
N LEU A 277 -1.14 -14.17 -14.48
CA LEU A 277 -2.02 -14.71 -13.43
C LEU A 277 -1.50 -16.03 -12.86
N ALA A 278 -1.47 -16.14 -11.52
CA ALA A 278 -1.10 -17.37 -10.82
C ALA A 278 -2.14 -18.50 -11.01
N ASP A 279 -3.39 -18.12 -11.29
CA ASP A 279 -4.52 -19.01 -11.58
C ASP A 279 -5.16 -18.65 -12.94
N PRO A 280 -4.63 -19.17 -14.07
CA PRO A 280 -5.16 -18.88 -15.41
C PRO A 280 -6.64 -19.27 -15.58
N ASP A 281 -7.07 -20.34 -14.90
CA ASP A 281 -8.45 -20.85 -14.92
C ASP A 281 -9.45 -19.97 -14.13
N ARG A 282 -8.94 -19.02 -13.33
CA ARG A 282 -9.73 -18.09 -12.49
C ARG A 282 -10.77 -18.80 -11.62
N ASN A 283 -10.32 -19.85 -10.91
CA ASN A 283 -11.12 -20.59 -9.93
C ASN A 283 -11.68 -19.66 -8.85
N TRP A 284 -10.87 -18.71 -8.37
CA TRP A 284 -11.28 -17.67 -7.43
C TRP A 284 -11.19 -16.25 -8.01
N ARG A 285 -12.12 -15.40 -7.57
CA ARG A 285 -12.07 -13.94 -7.72
C ARG A 285 -11.63 -13.30 -6.39
N TYR A 286 -11.06 -12.11 -6.43
CA TYR A 286 -10.64 -11.37 -5.24
C TYR A 286 -11.18 -9.94 -5.30
N MET A 287 -11.39 -9.30 -4.14
CA MET A 287 -11.92 -7.94 -4.06
C MET A 287 -11.25 -7.15 -2.95
N LYS A 288 -11.09 -5.83 -3.17
CA LYS A 288 -10.67 -4.85 -2.17
C LYS A 288 -11.86 -4.05 -1.64
N MET A 289 -11.93 -3.94 -0.32
CA MET A 289 -12.70 -2.90 0.38
C MET A 289 -11.79 -2.10 1.31
N ALA A 290 -12.26 -0.94 1.79
CA ALA A 290 -11.55 -0.14 2.78
C ALA A 290 -12.51 0.57 3.72
N CYS A 291 -12.04 0.92 4.93
CA CYS A 291 -12.75 1.76 5.88
C CYS A 291 -11.76 2.53 6.77
N GLY A 292 -12.21 3.62 7.40
CA GLY A 292 -11.45 4.35 8.41
C GLY A 292 -11.25 5.83 8.10
N GLU A 293 -10.02 6.23 7.72
CA GLU A 293 -9.66 7.60 7.36
C GLU A 293 -9.55 7.81 5.86
N ASN A 294 -9.15 6.81 5.09
CA ASN A 294 -8.89 7.00 3.66
C ASN A 294 -10.16 7.29 2.83
N PRO A 295 -11.26 6.50 2.90
CA PRO A 295 -12.48 6.80 2.14
C PRO A 295 -13.13 8.12 2.57
N LYS A 296 -13.34 8.34 3.88
CA LYS A 296 -13.88 9.62 4.36
C LYS A 296 -13.01 10.85 4.03
N ARG A 297 -11.70 10.70 3.79
CA ARG A 297 -10.81 11.81 3.42
C ARG A 297 -10.86 12.12 1.93
N VAL A 298 -11.09 11.13 1.07
CA VAL A 298 -11.22 11.31 -0.38
C VAL A 298 -12.60 11.87 -0.74
N TYR A 299 -13.67 11.29 -0.17
CA TYR A 299 -15.03 11.65 -0.52
C TYR A 299 -15.68 12.68 0.42
N GLY A 300 -15.22 12.79 1.67
CA GLY A 300 -15.87 13.56 2.73
C GLY A 300 -15.98 15.06 2.50
N ASN A 301 -17.07 15.46 1.84
CA ASN A 301 -17.42 16.84 1.57
C ASN A 301 -18.84 17.08 2.11
N ALA A 302 -18.98 17.92 3.13
CA ALA A 302 -20.29 18.24 3.70
C ALA A 302 -21.26 18.76 2.62
N GLY A 303 -22.42 18.11 2.49
CA GLY A 303 -23.43 18.44 1.48
C GLY A 303 -23.21 17.84 0.08
N LYS A 304 -22.19 16.99 -0.11
CA LYS A 304 -22.05 16.14 -1.32
C LYS A 304 -22.36 14.67 -0.98
N GLN A 305 -22.41 13.82 -2.00
CA GLN A 305 -22.47 12.36 -1.84
C GLN A 305 -21.12 11.79 -1.39
N GLY A 306 -21.15 10.70 -0.62
CA GLY A 306 -19.99 9.98 -0.12
C GLY A 306 -19.75 10.17 1.38
N PRO A 307 -18.93 9.31 2.01
CA PRO A 307 -18.73 9.29 3.45
C PRO A 307 -17.97 10.52 3.95
N THR A 308 -18.51 11.21 4.97
CA THR A 308 -17.77 12.21 5.77
C THR A 308 -17.27 11.65 7.11
N SER A 309 -17.64 10.41 7.44
CA SER A 309 -17.36 9.75 8.71
C SER A 309 -17.58 8.24 8.60
N ARG A 310 -17.06 7.46 9.56
CA ARG A 310 -17.25 6.00 9.70
C ARG A 310 -18.74 5.58 9.73
N LEU A 311 -19.63 6.48 10.18
CA LEU A 311 -21.10 6.29 10.13
C LEU A 311 -21.63 6.34 8.69
N GLY A 312 -21.09 7.26 7.87
CA GLY A 312 -21.38 7.36 6.44
C GLY A 312 -20.81 6.19 5.65
N GLU A 313 -19.58 5.76 5.96
CA GLU A 313 -18.97 4.56 5.35
C GLU A 313 -19.85 3.33 5.58
N SER A 314 -20.30 3.13 6.83
CA SER A 314 -21.24 2.06 7.18
C SER A 314 -22.64 2.18 6.55
N TRP A 315 -23.02 3.36 6.05
CA TRP A 315 -24.24 3.55 5.28
C TRP A 315 -24.03 3.20 3.80
N GLU A 316 -22.94 3.67 3.18
CA GLU A 316 -22.62 3.35 1.78
C GLU A 316 -22.35 1.84 1.60
N PHE A 317 -21.70 1.18 2.57
CA PHE A 317 -21.59 -0.29 2.61
C PHE A 317 -22.96 -0.98 2.59
N ARG A 318 -23.85 -0.66 3.54
CA ARG A 318 -25.22 -1.23 3.58
C ARG A 318 -25.96 -0.97 2.28
N GLN A 319 -25.90 0.26 1.77
CA GLN A 319 -26.53 0.65 0.53
C GLN A 319 -25.97 -0.07 -0.71
N ALA A 320 -24.71 -0.50 -0.71
CA ALA A 320 -24.16 -1.32 -1.78
C ALA A 320 -24.60 -2.78 -1.64
N PHE A 321 -24.52 -3.36 -0.43
CA PHE A 321 -24.89 -4.76 -0.18
C PHE A 321 -26.41 -5.01 -0.31
N GLU A 322 -27.28 -4.07 0.08
CA GLU A 322 -28.73 -4.15 -0.19
C GLU A 322 -29.02 -4.26 -1.70
N LYS A 323 -28.34 -3.46 -2.52
CA LYS A 323 -28.52 -3.46 -3.99
C LYS A 323 -28.04 -4.78 -4.60
N ALA A 324 -26.87 -5.27 -4.20
CA ALA A 324 -26.39 -6.58 -4.64
C ALA A 324 -27.27 -7.75 -4.15
N THR A 325 -27.77 -7.69 -2.90
CA THR A 325 -28.70 -8.68 -2.34
C THR A 325 -29.99 -8.74 -3.17
N LYS A 326 -30.53 -7.57 -3.53
CA LYS A 326 -31.70 -7.49 -4.41
C LYS A 326 -31.42 -8.09 -5.79
N VAL A 327 -30.29 -7.76 -6.43
CA VAL A 327 -29.92 -8.33 -7.73
C VAL A 327 -29.75 -9.86 -7.65
N VAL A 328 -29.15 -10.38 -6.57
CA VAL A 328 -29.04 -11.84 -6.31
C VAL A 328 -30.41 -12.50 -6.17
N GLN A 329 -31.34 -11.89 -5.45
CA GLN A 329 -32.72 -12.37 -5.30
C GLN A 329 -33.48 -12.37 -6.64
N GLU A 330 -33.46 -11.26 -7.38
CA GLU A 330 -34.13 -11.16 -8.69
C GLU A 330 -33.53 -12.13 -9.72
N GLN A 331 -32.23 -12.43 -9.63
CA GLN A 331 -31.58 -13.50 -10.41
C GLN A 331 -32.05 -14.89 -9.99
N ASP A 332 -32.06 -15.21 -8.70
CA ASP A 332 -32.40 -16.56 -8.23
C ASP A 332 -33.88 -16.90 -8.47
N ASP A 333 -34.79 -15.93 -8.30
CA ASP A 333 -36.21 -16.05 -8.68
C ASP A 333 -36.37 -16.24 -10.19
N TRP A 334 -35.65 -15.45 -11.01
CA TRP A 334 -35.66 -15.62 -12.46
C TRP A 334 -35.17 -17.01 -12.88
N CYS A 335 -34.09 -17.50 -12.26
CA CYS A 335 -33.52 -18.81 -12.53
C CYS A 335 -34.45 -19.95 -12.13
N ASN A 336 -35.15 -19.81 -11.01
CA ASN A 336 -36.16 -20.79 -10.56
C ASN A 336 -37.37 -20.84 -11.51
N ALA A 337 -37.83 -19.68 -12.00
CA ALA A 337 -38.90 -19.61 -12.98
C ALA A 337 -38.47 -20.12 -14.37
N ALA A 338 -37.27 -19.79 -14.84
CA ALA A 338 -36.74 -20.22 -16.13
C ALA A 338 -36.54 -21.75 -16.20
N ALA A 339 -36.13 -22.37 -15.09
CA ALA A 339 -36.01 -23.83 -14.97
C ALA A 339 -37.36 -24.57 -15.10
N ALA A 340 -38.49 -23.91 -14.84
CA ALA A 340 -39.82 -24.46 -15.08
C ALA A 340 -40.30 -24.31 -16.54
N GLY A 341 -39.60 -23.51 -17.37
CA GLY A 341 -39.85 -23.39 -18.81
C GLY A 341 -39.66 -21.97 -19.36
N VAL A 342 -38.59 -21.77 -20.14
CA VAL A 342 -38.22 -20.46 -20.72
C VAL A 342 -39.33 -19.76 -21.52
N HIS A 343 -40.27 -20.51 -22.14
CA HIS A 343 -41.32 -19.94 -23.00
C HIS A 343 -42.33 -19.02 -22.28
N HIS A 344 -42.37 -19.06 -20.94
CA HIS A 344 -43.25 -18.21 -20.12
C HIS A 344 -42.54 -17.02 -19.47
N MET A 345 -41.25 -16.83 -19.73
CA MET A 345 -40.47 -15.75 -19.10
C MET A 345 -40.83 -14.37 -19.65
N LYS A 346 -40.99 -13.42 -18.71
CA LYS A 346 -41.39 -12.02 -18.96
C LYS A 346 -40.21 -11.06 -19.13
N SER A 347 -39.00 -11.51 -18.78
CA SER A 347 -37.74 -10.78 -18.97
C SER A 347 -36.61 -11.75 -19.28
N TYR A 348 -35.47 -11.22 -19.73
CA TYR A 348 -34.17 -11.88 -19.62
C TYR A 348 -33.69 -11.89 -18.15
N LEU A 349 -32.64 -12.65 -17.86
CA LEU A 349 -32.01 -12.70 -16.53
C LEU A 349 -31.50 -11.29 -16.12
N PRO A 350 -31.80 -10.82 -14.89
CA PRO A 350 -31.25 -9.57 -14.37
C PRO A 350 -29.72 -9.56 -14.34
N GLN A 351 -29.13 -8.58 -15.02
CA GLN A 351 -27.69 -8.46 -15.28
C GLN A 351 -27.28 -6.99 -15.11
N GLU A 352 -26.89 -6.61 -13.90
CA GLU A 352 -26.31 -5.29 -13.59
C GLU A 352 -24.82 -5.42 -13.29
N LEU A 353 -23.97 -5.12 -14.29
CA LEU A 353 -22.51 -5.22 -14.17
C LEU A 353 -21.94 -4.47 -12.97
N ARG A 354 -22.56 -3.34 -12.56
CA ARG A 354 -22.16 -2.56 -11.38
C ARG A 354 -22.16 -3.39 -10.07
N TRP A 355 -23.04 -4.39 -9.97
CA TRP A 355 -23.23 -5.17 -8.74
C TRP A 355 -22.83 -6.64 -8.90
N GLU A 356 -22.33 -7.05 -10.07
CA GLU A 356 -22.03 -8.44 -10.40
C GLU A 356 -21.00 -9.04 -9.44
N SER A 357 -19.83 -8.39 -9.29
CA SER A 357 -18.77 -8.81 -8.37
C SER A 357 -19.22 -8.84 -6.90
N LEU A 358 -20.15 -7.96 -6.52
CA LEU A 358 -20.68 -7.88 -5.16
C LEU A 358 -21.73 -8.98 -4.91
N GLY A 359 -22.56 -9.31 -5.91
CA GLY A 359 -23.43 -10.48 -5.91
C GLY A 359 -22.64 -11.79 -5.88
N ALA A 360 -21.52 -11.87 -6.60
CA ALA A 360 -20.59 -13.00 -6.54
C ALA A 360 -19.98 -13.18 -5.14
N LEU A 361 -19.66 -12.09 -4.43
CA LEU A 361 -19.23 -12.15 -3.02
C LEU A 361 -20.33 -12.69 -2.09
N LEU A 362 -21.59 -12.24 -2.25
CA LEU A 362 -22.74 -12.77 -1.51
C LEU A 362 -23.01 -14.25 -1.82
N ARG A 363 -22.69 -14.71 -3.04
CA ARG A 363 -22.72 -16.13 -3.45
C ARG A 363 -21.48 -16.93 -3.00
N HIS A 364 -20.58 -16.33 -2.20
CA HIS A 364 -19.30 -16.88 -1.72
C HIS A 364 -18.30 -17.24 -2.83
N GLN A 365 -18.35 -16.56 -3.98
CA GLN A 365 -17.47 -16.79 -5.13
C GLN A 365 -16.21 -15.89 -5.14
N VAL A 366 -16.07 -15.00 -4.16
CA VAL A 366 -15.03 -13.96 -4.07
C VAL A 366 -14.29 -14.04 -2.73
N ARG A 367 -12.96 -13.99 -2.77
CA ARG A 367 -12.06 -13.86 -1.62
C ARG A 367 -11.83 -12.36 -1.32
N LEU A 368 -12.64 -11.80 -0.42
CA LEU A 368 -12.59 -10.40 0.00
C LEU A 368 -11.42 -10.13 0.97
N ASN A 369 -10.68 -9.06 0.71
CA ASN A 369 -9.65 -8.49 1.58
C ASN A 369 -9.97 -7.01 1.85
N THR A 370 -9.86 -6.55 3.10
CA THR A 370 -10.37 -5.22 3.49
C THR A 370 -9.42 -4.40 4.38
N HIS A 371 -9.13 -3.17 3.97
CA HIS A 371 -8.30 -2.19 4.69
C HIS A 371 -9.11 -1.58 5.84
N CYS A 372 -8.87 -1.97 7.09
CA CYS A 372 -9.61 -1.45 8.24
C CYS A 372 -8.70 -1.50 9.50
N TYR A 373 -8.59 -0.37 10.20
CA TYR A 373 -7.52 -0.15 11.18
C TYR A 373 -7.99 -0.24 12.64
N THR A 374 -9.07 0.45 12.98
CA THR A 374 -9.45 0.70 14.39
C THR A 374 -10.52 -0.25 14.92
N ILE A 375 -10.73 -0.29 16.25
CA ILE A 375 -11.78 -1.12 16.85
C ILE A 375 -13.18 -0.82 16.27
N PRO A 376 -13.66 0.44 16.15
CA PRO A 376 -14.93 0.74 15.50
C PRO A 376 -14.99 0.34 14.01
N ASP A 377 -13.86 0.41 13.30
CA ASP A 377 -13.76 0.00 11.90
C ASP A 377 -13.95 -1.52 11.76
N LEU A 378 -13.20 -2.29 12.55
CA LEU A 378 -13.23 -3.74 12.58
C LEU A 378 -14.60 -4.26 13.05
N GLU A 379 -15.17 -3.69 14.11
CA GLU A 379 -16.46 -4.10 14.66
C GLU A 379 -17.62 -3.82 13.70
N ALA A 380 -17.68 -2.61 13.12
CA ALA A 380 -18.70 -2.28 12.12
C ALA A 380 -18.58 -3.18 10.87
N PHE A 381 -17.36 -3.50 10.43
CA PHE A 381 -17.16 -4.39 9.29
C PHE A 381 -17.55 -5.84 9.62
N VAL A 382 -17.23 -6.34 10.82
CA VAL A 382 -17.70 -7.64 11.33
C VAL A 382 -19.23 -7.69 11.39
N ASP A 383 -19.90 -6.62 11.81
CA ASP A 383 -21.37 -6.53 11.78
C ASP A 383 -21.89 -6.59 10.34
N HIS A 384 -21.28 -5.89 9.37
CA HIS A 384 -21.66 -5.99 7.94
C HIS A 384 -21.49 -7.42 7.40
N THR A 385 -20.43 -8.16 7.78
CA THR A 385 -20.28 -9.59 7.40
C THR A 385 -21.46 -10.43 7.91
N ASN A 386 -21.97 -10.11 9.10
CA ASN A 386 -23.09 -10.80 9.73
C ASN A 386 -24.45 -10.33 9.25
N GLU A 387 -24.58 -9.09 8.79
CA GLU A 387 -25.81 -8.54 8.21
C GLU A 387 -26.07 -9.19 6.84
N PHE A 388 -25.07 -9.21 5.96
CA PHE A 388 -25.20 -9.68 4.56
C PHE A 388 -24.59 -11.06 4.29
N LYS A 389 -24.08 -11.75 5.31
CA LYS A 389 -23.62 -13.16 5.27
C LYS A 389 -22.49 -13.44 4.26
N PHE A 390 -21.47 -12.59 4.19
CA PHE A 390 -20.26 -12.81 3.37
C PHE A 390 -19.01 -13.03 4.24
N LYS A 391 -17.98 -13.67 3.68
CA LYS A 391 -16.69 -13.91 4.38
C LYS A 391 -15.67 -12.81 4.07
N VAL A 392 -14.76 -12.56 5.01
CA VAL A 392 -13.51 -11.80 4.81
C VAL A 392 -12.34 -12.77 4.98
N GLN A 393 -11.35 -12.72 4.07
CA GLN A 393 -10.16 -13.57 4.17
C GLN A 393 -9.11 -12.94 5.08
N ALA A 394 -8.86 -11.64 4.93
CA ALA A 394 -7.99 -10.86 5.80
C ALA A 394 -8.46 -9.42 5.99
N PHE A 395 -8.25 -8.89 7.21
CA PHE A 395 -8.18 -7.46 7.48
C PHE A 395 -6.75 -6.97 7.21
N HIS A 396 -6.60 -5.83 6.53
CA HIS A 396 -5.32 -5.32 6.03
C HIS A 396 -4.90 -4.04 6.77
N HIS A 397 -3.59 -3.87 6.99
CA HIS A 397 -2.96 -2.87 7.87
C HIS A 397 -3.64 -2.82 9.25
N ALA A 398 -3.96 -4.00 9.78
CA ALA A 398 -5.03 -4.17 10.76
C ALA A 398 -4.55 -3.86 12.20
N HIS A 399 -4.00 -2.67 12.41
CA HIS A 399 -3.17 -2.30 13.56
C HIS A 399 -3.80 -2.51 14.93
N GLN A 400 -5.12 -2.38 15.09
CA GLN A 400 -5.79 -2.62 16.38
C GLN A 400 -6.35 -4.05 16.54
N THR A 401 -6.15 -4.96 15.59
CA THR A 401 -6.69 -6.35 15.66
C THR A 401 -6.23 -7.12 16.89
N PHE A 402 -5.00 -6.90 17.34
CA PHE A 402 -4.45 -7.56 18.53
C PHE A 402 -5.17 -7.18 19.83
N LEU A 403 -5.89 -6.04 19.85
CA LEU A 403 -6.73 -5.62 20.97
C LEU A 403 -8.11 -6.29 20.98
N VAL A 404 -8.55 -6.84 19.83
CA VAL A 404 -9.91 -7.36 19.64
C VAL A 404 -10.02 -8.75 18.98
N PRO A 405 -9.25 -9.78 19.39
CA PRO A 405 -9.41 -11.15 18.87
C PRO A 405 -10.85 -11.68 18.94
N GLU A 406 -11.57 -11.35 20.01
CA GLU A 406 -12.97 -11.77 20.22
C GLU A 406 -14.00 -11.01 19.37
N ILE A 407 -13.62 -9.92 18.68
CA ILE A 407 -14.46 -9.32 17.63
C ILE A 407 -14.24 -10.08 16.32
N LEU A 408 -12.99 -10.37 15.97
CA LEU A 408 -12.62 -11.08 14.74
C LEU A 408 -13.21 -12.50 14.68
N LYS A 409 -13.30 -13.19 15.82
CA LYS A 409 -13.97 -14.49 15.97
C LYS A 409 -15.48 -14.46 15.74
N ARG A 410 -16.13 -13.27 15.73
CA ARG A 410 -17.56 -13.12 15.40
C ARG A 410 -17.82 -12.90 13.91
N ALA A 411 -16.80 -12.72 13.08
CA ALA A 411 -16.97 -12.52 11.64
C ALA A 411 -17.71 -13.71 10.99
N TYR A 412 -18.55 -13.41 10.00
CA TYR A 412 -19.33 -14.46 9.35
C TYR A 412 -18.45 -15.40 8.52
N GLY A 413 -18.64 -16.71 8.73
CA GLY A 413 -18.02 -17.74 7.91
C GLY A 413 -17.54 -18.99 8.64
N GLY A 414 -17.54 -19.00 9.97
CA GLY A 414 -17.10 -20.13 10.80
C GLY A 414 -15.57 -20.26 10.96
N GLU A 415 -14.81 -19.38 10.31
CA GLU A 415 -13.38 -19.21 10.48
C GLU A 415 -13.11 -17.69 10.60
N PRO A 416 -12.27 -17.24 11.55
CA PRO A 416 -11.93 -15.83 11.65
C PRO A 416 -11.05 -15.37 10.48
N PRO A 417 -11.16 -14.10 10.05
CA PRO A 417 -10.23 -13.50 9.10
C PRO A 417 -8.80 -13.49 9.63
N ALA A 418 -7.82 -13.59 8.74
CA ALA A 418 -6.44 -13.29 9.05
C ALA A 418 -6.25 -11.79 9.31
N SER A 419 -5.14 -11.43 9.95
CA SER A 419 -4.70 -10.04 10.09
C SER A 419 -3.41 -9.85 9.29
N ALA A 420 -3.50 -9.13 8.18
CA ALA A 420 -2.36 -8.69 7.39
C ALA A 420 -1.82 -7.37 7.98
N LEU A 421 -0.57 -7.41 8.43
CA LEU A 421 0.08 -6.39 9.26
C LEU A 421 1.39 -5.88 8.64
N PHE A 422 1.81 -4.71 9.10
CA PHE A 422 3.22 -4.35 9.16
C PHE A 422 3.77 -4.70 10.55
N ALA A 423 5.06 -4.97 10.68
CA ALA A 423 5.66 -5.28 11.98
C ALA A 423 6.02 -4.04 12.80
N ASP A 424 6.37 -2.91 12.17
CA ASP A 424 6.81 -1.67 12.83
C ASP A 424 6.39 -0.36 12.11
N ASN A 425 5.88 -0.42 10.88
CA ASN A 425 5.38 0.76 10.16
C ASN A 425 4.08 1.29 10.84
N MET A 426 4.24 2.27 11.72
CA MET A 426 3.24 2.74 12.69
C MET A 426 3.31 4.27 12.84
N TRP A 427 2.33 4.88 13.52
CA TRP A 427 2.30 6.33 13.86
C TRP A 427 2.30 7.30 12.66
N TYR A 428 1.94 6.83 11.46
CA TYR A 428 1.83 7.67 10.24
C TYR A 428 0.43 8.26 10.02
N LYS A 429 -0.60 7.74 10.69
CA LYS A 429 -2.00 8.21 10.71
C LYS A 429 -2.57 8.11 12.12
N ALA A 430 -3.65 8.83 12.46
CA ALA A 430 -4.32 8.67 13.75
C ALA A 430 -4.81 7.23 13.96
N GLU A 431 -5.42 6.60 12.95
CA GLU A 431 -5.82 5.19 13.00
C GLU A 431 -4.65 4.19 13.05
N ALA A 432 -3.45 4.61 12.66
CA ALA A 432 -2.22 3.80 12.75
C ALA A 432 -1.38 4.10 14.02
N ASN A 433 -1.88 4.95 14.93
CA ASN A 433 -1.13 5.37 16.11
C ASN A 433 -1.21 4.39 17.30
N VAL A 434 -2.27 3.57 17.33
CA VAL A 434 -2.40 2.46 18.29
C VAL A 434 -2.10 1.18 17.55
N ALA A 435 -0.86 0.72 17.70
CA ALA A 435 -0.27 -0.44 17.07
C ALA A 435 0.77 -1.05 18.03
N SER A 436 1.24 -2.27 17.78
CA SER A 436 2.35 -2.88 18.53
C SER A 436 3.08 -3.91 17.69
N GLU A 437 4.39 -3.99 17.87
CA GLU A 437 5.29 -4.94 17.23
C GLU A 437 4.98 -6.38 17.66
N TYR A 438 4.48 -6.55 18.88
CA TYR A 438 3.98 -7.82 19.44
C TYR A 438 2.61 -8.25 18.89
N ALA A 439 1.94 -7.45 18.04
CA ALA A 439 0.60 -7.75 17.53
C ALA A 439 0.51 -9.14 16.87
N GLY A 440 1.53 -9.52 16.08
CA GLY A 440 1.60 -10.85 15.47
C GLY A 440 1.56 -11.99 16.49
N LYS A 441 2.35 -11.88 17.57
CA LYS A 441 2.39 -12.85 18.67
C LYS A 441 1.06 -12.91 19.42
N ILE A 442 0.51 -11.76 19.80
CA ILE A 442 -0.76 -11.67 20.55
C ILE A 442 -1.91 -12.31 19.77
N LEU A 443 -2.00 -12.06 18.46
CA LEU A 443 -2.97 -12.71 17.57
C LEU A 443 -2.76 -14.22 17.48
N TYR A 444 -1.50 -14.67 17.38
CA TYR A 444 -1.16 -16.09 17.29
C TYR A 444 -1.53 -16.85 18.57
N ASP A 445 -1.25 -16.29 19.74
CA ASP A 445 -1.65 -16.86 21.04
C ASP A 445 -3.18 -16.96 21.16
N ASN A 446 -3.92 -16.00 20.59
CA ASN A 446 -5.38 -15.97 20.60
C ASN A 446 -6.06 -16.87 19.55
N GLY A 447 -5.30 -17.72 18.85
CA GLY A 447 -5.83 -18.68 17.87
C GLY A 447 -5.95 -18.16 16.43
N LEU A 448 -5.57 -16.90 16.17
CA LEU A 448 -5.71 -16.25 14.87
C LEU A 448 -4.50 -16.48 13.94
N THR A 449 -4.60 -16.01 12.69
CA THR A 449 -3.54 -16.07 11.68
C THR A 449 -2.98 -14.65 11.43
N PRO A 450 -1.77 -14.32 11.93
CA PRO A 450 -1.03 -13.16 11.48
C PRO A 450 -0.41 -13.43 10.10
N ILE A 451 -0.37 -12.41 9.24
CA ILE A 451 0.30 -12.38 7.94
C ILE A 451 1.04 -11.05 7.84
N TYR A 452 2.21 -11.03 7.21
CA TYR A 452 2.95 -9.79 6.95
C TYR A 452 2.89 -9.41 5.47
N VAL A 453 2.78 -8.11 5.20
CA VAL A 453 2.59 -7.55 3.84
C VAL A 453 3.41 -6.29 3.62
N SER A 454 3.65 -5.94 2.35
CA SER A 454 4.42 -4.75 1.99
C SER A 454 3.57 -3.47 1.85
N ASP A 455 2.32 -3.60 1.40
CA ASP A 455 1.53 -2.48 0.87
C ASP A 455 2.29 -1.67 -0.20
N ASN A 456 3.13 -2.37 -0.98
CA ASN A 456 4.07 -1.77 -1.93
C ASN A 456 3.35 -0.79 -2.86
N PRO A 457 3.78 0.49 -2.95
CA PRO A 457 5.13 0.95 -2.60
C PRO A 457 5.34 1.52 -1.19
N VAL A 458 4.41 1.38 -0.24
CA VAL A 458 4.57 1.90 1.14
C VAL A 458 5.81 1.31 1.84
N LEU A 459 6.00 -0.01 1.73
CA LEU A 459 7.29 -0.67 1.96
C LEU A 459 7.79 -1.28 0.65
N ASN A 460 9.11 -1.38 0.48
CA ASN A 460 9.69 -2.09 -0.67
C ASN A 460 9.41 -3.60 -0.53
N ALA A 461 8.56 -4.16 -1.39
CA ALA A 461 8.20 -5.58 -1.34
C ALA A 461 9.39 -6.54 -1.50
N GLN A 462 10.52 -6.10 -2.08
CA GLN A 462 11.80 -6.82 -2.08
C GLN A 462 12.29 -7.23 -0.67
N HIS A 463 11.77 -6.57 0.38
CA HIS A 463 12.18 -6.76 1.77
C HIS A 463 11.03 -7.22 2.68
N VAL A 464 9.89 -7.67 2.13
CA VAL A 464 8.71 -8.08 2.94
C VAL A 464 9.01 -9.23 3.92
N VAL A 465 10.02 -10.07 3.63
CA VAL A 465 10.51 -11.10 4.57
C VAL A 465 11.09 -10.52 5.87
N PHE A 466 11.56 -9.27 5.88
CA PHE A 466 12.01 -8.60 7.10
C PHE A 466 10.86 -8.21 8.03
N GLU A 467 9.62 -8.10 7.54
CA GLU A 467 8.44 -7.97 8.40
C GLU A 467 8.22 -9.25 9.23
N ALA A 468 8.37 -10.42 8.60
CA ALA A 468 8.36 -11.71 9.29
C ALA A 468 9.54 -11.86 10.27
N ALA A 469 10.74 -11.40 9.89
CA ALA A 469 11.90 -11.39 10.77
C ALA A 469 11.67 -10.55 12.05
N LYS A 470 11.07 -9.38 11.89
CA LYS A 470 10.63 -8.54 13.03
C LYS A 470 9.54 -9.24 13.85
N GLY A 471 8.55 -9.85 13.21
CA GLY A 471 7.53 -10.65 13.90
C GLY A 471 8.12 -11.75 14.78
N TYR A 472 9.11 -12.50 14.26
CA TYR A 472 9.87 -13.48 15.04
C TYR A 472 10.63 -12.83 16.20
N LYS A 473 11.30 -11.69 15.96
CA LYS A 473 12.03 -10.95 17.01
C LYS A 473 11.12 -10.46 18.14
N TYR A 474 9.86 -10.15 17.85
CA TYR A 474 8.80 -9.82 18.82
C TYR A 474 7.93 -11.03 19.22
N GLY A 475 8.50 -12.24 19.15
CA GLY A 475 8.01 -13.42 19.86
C GLY A 475 7.06 -14.33 19.10
N LEU A 476 6.68 -14.01 17.85
CA LEU A 476 5.95 -14.95 16.99
C LEU A 476 6.82 -16.20 16.75
N PRO A 477 6.34 -17.43 16.96
CA PRO A 477 7.16 -18.62 16.77
C PRO A 477 7.77 -18.70 15.36
N TYR A 478 9.03 -19.14 15.26
CA TYR A 478 9.81 -19.14 14.00
C TYR A 478 9.06 -19.73 12.79
N HIS A 479 8.40 -20.88 12.99
CA HIS A 479 7.61 -21.54 11.95
C HIS A 479 6.39 -20.71 11.49
N ALA A 480 5.73 -20.01 12.44
CA ALA A 480 4.61 -19.13 12.18
C ALA A 480 5.05 -17.83 11.48
N ALA A 481 6.23 -17.32 11.81
CA ALA A 481 6.84 -16.17 11.15
C ALA A 481 7.17 -16.47 9.68
N LEU A 482 7.80 -17.61 9.37
CA LEU A 482 7.99 -18.04 7.98
C LEU A 482 6.66 -18.29 7.26
N ALA A 483 5.69 -18.93 7.92
CA ALA A 483 4.37 -19.18 7.35
C ALA A 483 3.62 -17.87 7.02
N ALA A 484 3.80 -16.81 7.82
CA ALA A 484 3.17 -15.49 7.65
C ALA A 484 3.57 -14.76 6.35
N VAL A 485 4.54 -15.26 5.59
CA VAL A 485 4.93 -14.75 4.25
C VAL A 485 5.03 -15.85 3.19
N THR A 486 4.58 -17.08 3.50
CA THR A 486 4.59 -18.23 2.57
C THR A 486 3.27 -19.01 2.63
N THR A 487 3.11 -19.92 3.59
CA THR A 487 1.99 -20.85 3.67
C THR A 487 0.66 -20.18 4.03
N ALA A 488 0.65 -19.26 5.00
CA ALA A 488 -0.56 -18.58 5.44
C ALA A 488 -1.21 -17.69 4.36
N PRO A 489 -0.47 -16.83 3.62
CA PRO A 489 -1.05 -16.11 2.49
C PRO A 489 -1.45 -17.06 1.36
N ALA A 490 -0.73 -18.16 1.09
CA ALA A 490 -1.18 -19.16 0.12
C ALA A 490 -2.56 -19.73 0.48
N GLU A 491 -2.78 -20.15 1.72
CA GLU A 491 -4.05 -20.70 2.20
C GLU A 491 -5.19 -19.67 2.17
N ARG A 492 -4.95 -18.43 2.63
CA ARG A 492 -5.96 -17.34 2.59
C ARG A 492 -6.33 -16.90 1.17
N LEU A 493 -5.42 -17.03 0.21
CA LEU A 493 -5.68 -16.78 -1.21
C LEU A 493 -6.26 -18.00 -1.97
N GLY A 494 -6.33 -19.19 -1.35
CA GLY A 494 -6.84 -20.41 -1.98
C GLY A 494 -5.82 -21.20 -2.80
N PHE A 495 -4.54 -20.89 -2.64
CA PHE A 495 -3.40 -21.57 -3.26
C PHE A 495 -2.68 -22.54 -2.31
N GLY A 496 -3.23 -22.88 -1.14
CA GLY A 496 -2.58 -23.75 -0.14
C GLY A 496 -2.23 -25.17 -0.64
N ASN A 497 -2.80 -25.60 -1.77
CA ASN A 497 -2.45 -26.83 -2.48
C ASN A 497 -1.36 -26.66 -3.56
N ARG A 498 -0.98 -25.43 -3.92
CA ARG A 498 -0.09 -25.11 -5.05
C ARG A 498 1.13 -24.26 -4.69
N LEU A 499 1.05 -23.39 -3.68
CA LEU A 499 2.08 -22.41 -3.32
C LEU A 499 2.43 -22.49 -1.82
N GLY A 500 3.54 -21.85 -1.43
CA GLY A 500 3.91 -21.67 -0.03
C GLY A 500 4.48 -22.90 0.70
N LYS A 501 4.78 -24.00 -0.02
CA LYS A 501 5.38 -25.24 0.51
C LYS A 501 6.34 -25.88 -0.50
N ILE A 502 7.38 -26.57 -0.01
CA ILE A 502 8.30 -27.37 -0.84
C ILE A 502 7.85 -28.83 -0.82
N LYS A 503 6.97 -29.20 -1.75
CA LYS A 503 6.27 -30.49 -1.75
C LYS A 503 5.91 -30.96 -3.16
N PRO A 504 6.02 -32.27 -3.48
CA PRO A 504 5.61 -32.80 -4.79
C PRO A 504 4.19 -32.39 -5.19
N GLY A 505 4.03 -31.95 -6.44
CA GLY A 505 2.77 -31.46 -7.01
C GLY A 505 2.47 -29.97 -6.75
N PHE A 506 3.29 -29.26 -5.96
CA PHE A 506 3.22 -27.80 -5.86
C PHE A 506 3.88 -27.14 -7.09
N ASP A 507 3.56 -25.89 -7.36
CA ASP A 507 4.23 -25.13 -8.41
C ASP A 507 5.72 -24.96 -8.06
N ALA A 508 6.60 -24.97 -9.06
CA ALA A 508 8.05 -24.80 -8.89
C ALA A 508 8.46 -23.33 -8.67
N ASP A 509 7.89 -22.73 -7.62
CA ASP A 509 8.18 -21.39 -7.13
C ASP A 509 9.06 -21.52 -5.88
N VAL A 510 10.38 -21.46 -6.05
CA VAL A 510 11.35 -21.76 -4.97
C VAL A 510 12.49 -20.75 -4.93
N VAL A 511 13.05 -20.53 -3.75
CA VAL A 511 14.13 -19.55 -3.50
C VAL A 511 15.24 -20.22 -2.70
N VAL A 512 16.47 -20.11 -3.18
CA VAL A 512 17.69 -20.41 -2.41
C VAL A 512 18.24 -19.09 -1.84
N TRP A 513 18.63 -19.08 -0.57
CA TRP A 513 19.08 -17.89 0.17
C TRP A 513 20.59 -17.96 0.50
N ASP A 514 21.23 -16.84 0.83
CA ASP A 514 22.63 -16.82 1.29
C ASP A 514 22.80 -16.99 2.82
N SER A 515 21.74 -16.77 3.59
CA SER A 515 21.63 -17.04 5.03
C SER A 515 20.19 -17.44 5.37
N ASP A 516 19.91 -17.76 6.64
CA ASP A 516 18.53 -17.94 7.13
C ASP A 516 17.65 -16.74 6.71
N PRO A 517 16.50 -16.94 6.05
CA PRO A 517 15.67 -15.86 5.50
C PRO A 517 15.07 -14.91 6.55
N LEU A 518 15.01 -15.30 7.83
CA LEU A 518 14.61 -14.40 8.92
C LEU A 518 15.80 -13.66 9.55
N SER A 519 17.02 -13.79 8.99
CA SER A 519 18.19 -12.98 9.40
C SER A 519 18.19 -11.60 8.75
N VAL A 520 18.65 -10.59 9.49
CA VAL A 520 18.83 -9.22 8.99
C VAL A 520 19.79 -9.22 7.79
N GLY A 521 19.31 -8.73 6.64
CA GLY A 521 20.09 -8.64 5.42
C GLY A 521 20.26 -9.96 4.65
N ALA A 522 19.51 -11.01 4.98
CA ALA A 522 19.41 -12.21 4.14
C ALA A 522 18.99 -11.86 2.70
N ALA A 523 19.56 -12.53 1.70
CA ALA A 523 19.30 -12.25 0.30
C ALA A 523 19.12 -13.56 -0.52
N PRO A 524 18.27 -13.56 -1.56
CA PRO A 524 18.21 -14.65 -2.51
C PRO A 524 19.52 -14.82 -3.28
N VAL A 525 19.94 -16.08 -3.43
CA VAL A 525 21.00 -16.54 -4.33
C VAL A 525 20.43 -16.92 -5.69
N GLN A 526 19.24 -17.52 -5.73
CA GLN A 526 18.54 -17.83 -6.98
C GLN A 526 17.04 -17.97 -6.70
N VAL A 527 16.22 -17.57 -7.67
CA VAL A 527 14.76 -17.63 -7.63
C VAL A 527 14.29 -18.40 -8.86
N TRP A 528 13.39 -19.36 -8.66
CA TRP A 528 12.65 -20.02 -9.73
C TRP A 528 11.18 -19.65 -9.63
N ILE A 529 10.53 -19.41 -10.77
CA ILE A 529 9.08 -19.18 -10.87
C ILE A 529 8.54 -20.05 -12.00
N ASP A 530 7.53 -20.87 -11.70
CA ASP A 530 7.03 -21.92 -12.60
C ASP A 530 8.15 -22.82 -13.16
N GLY A 531 9.19 -23.08 -12.34
CA GLY A 531 10.33 -23.95 -12.68
C GLY A 531 11.48 -23.30 -13.45
N THR A 532 11.30 -22.09 -13.98
CA THR A 532 12.34 -21.36 -14.72
C THR A 532 13.16 -20.48 -13.77
N ALA A 533 14.48 -20.64 -13.78
CA ALA A 533 15.42 -19.76 -13.07
C ALA A 533 15.27 -18.32 -13.56
N GLN A 534 15.25 -17.36 -12.64
CA GLN A 534 14.97 -15.96 -12.96
C GLN A 534 16.21 -15.12 -13.23
N TYR A 535 17.40 -15.68 -13.01
CA TYR A 535 18.70 -15.02 -13.15
C TYR A 535 19.72 -15.97 -13.78
N ASP A 536 20.38 -15.55 -14.88
CA ASP A 536 21.39 -16.38 -15.56
C ASP A 536 22.72 -16.45 -14.77
N ASP A 537 23.16 -15.32 -14.21
CA ASP A 537 24.43 -15.15 -13.48
C ASP A 537 24.18 -14.42 -12.14
N PRO A 538 23.79 -15.15 -11.08
CA PRO A 538 23.36 -14.55 -9.83
C PRO A 538 24.50 -13.99 -8.98
N VAL A 539 24.35 -12.73 -8.55
CA VAL A 539 25.35 -12.01 -7.73
C VAL A 539 25.31 -12.49 -6.27
N VAL A 540 26.05 -13.56 -5.98
CA VAL A 540 26.19 -14.07 -4.60
C VAL A 540 27.11 -13.18 -3.78
N LEU A 541 26.55 -12.56 -2.72
CA LEU A 541 27.34 -11.81 -1.74
C LEU A 541 28.30 -12.75 -0.99
N LYS A 542 29.57 -12.33 -0.84
CA LYS A 542 30.61 -13.07 -0.11
C LYS A 542 30.46 -12.89 1.41
N LYS A 543 29.35 -13.37 1.96
CA LYS A 543 29.12 -13.49 3.40
C LYS A 543 29.90 -14.70 3.96
N PRO A 544 30.29 -14.69 5.25
CA PRO A 544 30.60 -15.92 5.97
C PRO A 544 29.39 -16.87 5.93
N VAL A 545 29.62 -18.18 5.89
CA VAL A 545 28.54 -19.16 6.00
C VAL A 545 27.99 -19.10 7.42
N ALA A 546 26.79 -18.55 7.58
CA ALA A 546 26.05 -18.56 8.83
C ALA A 546 25.37 -19.92 9.04
N GLU A 547 25.29 -20.39 10.28
CA GLU A 547 24.41 -21.49 10.65
C GLU A 547 22.94 -21.05 10.61
N MET A 548 22.01 -22.01 10.54
CA MET A 548 20.58 -21.71 10.64
C MET A 548 20.25 -21.12 12.00
N MET A 549 19.25 -20.22 12.08
CA MET A 549 18.88 -19.68 13.38
C MET A 549 18.24 -20.78 14.24
N VAL A 550 18.83 -21.02 15.42
CA VAL A 550 18.19 -21.81 16.47
C VAL A 550 17.03 -20.98 17.04
N PRO A 551 15.79 -21.52 17.08
CA PRO A 551 14.66 -20.79 17.65
C PRO A 551 14.89 -20.42 19.12
N ASP A 552 14.86 -19.13 19.43
CA ASP A 552 15.04 -18.60 20.79
C ASP A 552 13.69 -18.54 21.51
N GLU A 553 13.42 -19.56 22.32
CA GLU A 553 12.19 -19.63 23.13
C GLU A 553 12.06 -18.47 24.13
N SER A 554 13.14 -17.76 24.48
CA SER A 554 13.05 -16.61 25.41
C SER A 554 12.25 -15.45 24.81
N LEU A 555 12.26 -15.30 23.48
CA LEU A 555 11.46 -14.30 22.75
C LEU A 555 9.94 -14.53 22.87
N SER A 556 9.50 -15.72 23.28
CA SER A 556 8.07 -16.03 23.47
C SER A 556 7.40 -15.18 24.57
N LYS A 557 8.20 -14.54 25.44
CA LYS A 557 7.78 -13.67 26.53
C LYS A 557 7.81 -12.20 26.09
N ILE A 558 6.68 -11.52 26.21
CA ILE A 558 6.60 -10.06 26.04
C ILE A 558 7.26 -9.41 27.27
N PRO A 559 8.27 -8.53 27.13
CA PRO A 559 8.93 -7.88 28.26
C PRO A 559 8.04 -6.89 29.02
N GLU A 560 8.19 -6.82 30.35
CA GLU A 560 7.44 -5.89 31.22
C GLU A 560 8.05 -4.47 31.22
N GLY A 561 8.10 -3.84 30.04
CA GLY A 561 8.46 -2.43 29.88
C GLY A 561 9.94 -2.09 30.13
N PRO A 562 10.29 -0.78 30.16
CA PRO A 562 11.63 -0.32 30.48
C PRO A 562 11.86 -0.30 32.00
N VAL A 563 12.96 -0.91 32.45
CA VAL A 563 13.39 -0.85 33.86
C VAL A 563 14.37 0.31 34.04
N ALA A 564 14.02 1.30 34.85
CA ALA A 564 14.92 2.39 35.23
C ALA A 564 15.95 1.90 36.26
N MET A 565 17.22 2.25 36.07
CA MET A 565 18.34 1.95 36.96
C MET A 565 19.31 3.14 36.95
N ASP A 566 19.66 3.67 38.12
CA ASP A 566 20.60 4.81 38.24
C ASP A 566 22.06 4.39 38.04
N GLU A 567 22.39 3.15 38.40
CA GLU A 567 23.68 2.49 38.20
C GLU A 567 23.46 1.08 37.63
N VAL A 568 24.39 0.58 36.82
CA VAL A 568 24.36 -0.80 36.30
C VAL A 568 25.77 -1.30 35.98
N ILE A 569 26.05 -2.56 36.30
CA ILE A 569 27.33 -3.21 35.98
C ILE A 569 27.12 -4.16 34.80
N PHE A 570 27.88 -3.97 33.73
CA PHE A 570 27.87 -4.90 32.58
C PHE A 570 29.01 -5.91 32.70
N THR A 571 28.66 -7.19 32.69
CA THR A 571 29.62 -8.31 32.69
C THR A 571 29.56 -9.08 31.37
N GLY A 572 30.69 -9.67 30.95
CA GLY A 572 30.75 -10.44 29.70
C GLY A 572 30.79 -9.58 28.43
N VAL A 573 31.19 -8.31 28.56
CA VAL A 573 31.47 -7.38 27.46
C VAL A 573 32.77 -7.78 26.76
N SER A 574 32.69 -8.34 25.55
CA SER A 574 33.87 -8.69 24.76
C SER A 574 34.48 -7.51 24.00
N ARG A 575 33.72 -6.42 23.80
CA ARG A 575 34.20 -5.22 23.12
C ARG A 575 33.51 -3.94 23.60
N VAL A 576 34.30 -2.87 23.72
CA VAL A 576 33.83 -1.50 23.94
C VAL A 576 34.15 -0.67 22.70
N ILE A 577 33.19 0.16 22.26
CA ILE A 577 33.25 1.05 21.09
C ILE A 577 32.63 2.40 21.49
N LEU A 578 33.21 3.01 22.53
CA LEU A 578 32.90 4.37 23.00
C LEU A 578 34.04 5.30 22.58
N ASN A 579 33.74 6.59 22.35
CA ASN A 579 34.71 7.56 21.85
C ASN A 579 35.46 8.32 22.95
N GLU A 580 35.09 8.13 24.22
CA GLU A 580 35.67 8.79 25.39
C GLU A 580 36.37 7.76 26.31
N ASP A 581 37.30 8.24 27.14
CA ASP A 581 38.09 7.41 28.05
C ASP A 581 37.21 6.80 29.15
N VAL A 582 36.82 5.53 28.98
CA VAL A 582 36.09 4.77 30.00
C VAL A 582 37.02 4.47 31.18
N GLU A 583 36.83 5.21 32.28
CA GLU A 583 37.58 4.96 33.51
C GLU A 583 37.37 3.50 34.00
N HIS A 584 38.48 2.82 34.26
CA HIS A 584 38.56 1.46 34.82
C HIS A 584 37.98 0.30 33.98
N LEU A 585 38.63 -0.02 32.86
CA LEU A 585 38.60 -1.38 32.30
C LEU A 585 39.45 -2.33 33.17
N SER A 586 38.88 -3.44 33.63
CA SER A 586 39.59 -4.52 34.33
C SER A 586 39.85 -5.69 33.39
N GLU A 587 41.13 -6.00 33.11
CA GLU A 587 41.53 -6.99 32.09
C GLU A 587 41.21 -8.46 32.44
N ASN A 588 40.75 -8.77 33.65
CA ASN A 588 40.38 -10.13 34.04
C ASN A 588 38.87 -10.39 33.83
N ASN A 589 38.52 -10.84 32.63
CA ASN A 589 37.17 -11.27 32.22
C ASN A 589 36.06 -10.21 32.35
N ALA A 590 36.25 -9.09 31.64
CA ALA A 590 35.16 -8.29 31.09
C ALA A 590 34.13 -7.78 32.12
N LEU A 591 34.61 -6.92 33.03
CA LEU A 591 33.81 -6.23 34.04
C LEU A 591 33.90 -4.72 33.75
N VAL A 592 32.81 -4.11 33.27
CA VAL A 592 32.71 -2.66 33.00
C VAL A 592 31.79 -2.03 34.05
N VAL A 593 32.29 -1.02 34.75
CA VAL A 593 31.69 -0.47 35.96
C VAL A 593 31.42 1.02 35.78
N LEU A 594 30.15 1.40 35.73
CA LEU A 594 29.72 2.80 35.78
C LEU A 594 29.31 3.14 37.23
N LEU A 595 30.34 3.43 38.03
CA LEU A 595 30.28 3.75 39.48
C LEU A 595 29.74 2.59 40.35
N LEU A 596 29.92 2.71 41.68
CA LEU A 596 29.67 1.62 42.64
C LEU A 596 28.99 2.11 43.92
N ALA A 597 27.67 1.95 43.99
CA ALA A 597 26.99 1.58 45.22
C ALA A 597 27.23 0.09 45.55
N SER A 598 27.03 -0.31 46.81
CA SER A 598 27.26 -1.70 47.24
C SER A 598 26.13 -2.67 46.90
N ASN A 599 25.25 -2.33 45.94
CA ASN A 599 24.01 -3.07 45.64
C ASN A 599 23.57 -2.94 44.17
N THR A 600 24.48 -2.52 43.28
CA THR A 600 24.22 -2.20 41.87
C THR A 600 23.81 -3.45 41.07
N PRO A 601 22.75 -3.39 40.24
CA PRO A 601 22.31 -4.53 39.43
C PRO A 601 23.36 -4.91 38.38
N ILE A 602 23.60 -6.23 38.24
CA ILE A 602 24.56 -6.78 37.28
C ILE A 602 23.80 -7.35 36.08
N ILE A 603 23.99 -6.74 34.90
CA ILE A 603 23.54 -7.30 33.63
C ILE A 603 24.67 -8.15 33.04
N LYS A 604 24.43 -9.45 32.90
CA LYS A 604 25.35 -10.37 32.25
C LYS A 604 25.03 -10.49 30.77
N LEU A 605 25.96 -10.02 29.93
CA LEU A 605 25.95 -10.20 28.49
C LEU A 605 26.74 -11.46 28.13
N ASN A 606 26.42 -12.05 26.97
CA ASN A 606 27.20 -13.14 26.38
C ASN A 606 27.87 -12.59 25.11
N ASN A 607 29.21 -12.43 25.13
CA ASN A 607 29.96 -11.79 24.03
C ASN A 607 29.41 -10.38 23.72
N GLY A 608 29.17 -9.58 24.76
CA GLY A 608 28.48 -8.29 24.68
C GLY A 608 29.32 -7.16 24.09
N TYR A 609 28.66 -6.22 23.40
CA TYR A 609 29.29 -5.05 22.80
C TYR A 609 28.70 -3.79 23.43
N LEU A 610 29.54 -2.92 23.98
CA LEU A 610 29.15 -1.55 24.36
C LEU A 610 29.51 -0.59 23.22
N THR A 611 28.64 0.36 22.92
CA THR A 611 28.75 1.30 21.79
C THR A 611 28.15 2.64 22.16
N GLU A 612 28.58 3.70 21.47
CA GLU A 612 27.85 4.98 21.44
C GLU A 612 26.37 4.78 21.11
N SER A 613 25.52 5.57 21.74
CA SER A 613 24.08 5.61 21.50
C SER A 613 23.75 6.12 20.09
N LEU A 614 22.70 5.57 19.48
CA LEU A 614 22.31 5.94 18.11
C LEU A 614 21.79 7.39 18.03
N THR A 615 22.06 8.05 16.91
CA THR A 615 21.58 9.39 16.59
C THR A 615 20.67 9.35 15.37
N ALA A 616 19.41 9.77 15.50
CA ALA A 616 18.52 9.96 14.36
C ALA A 616 18.95 11.20 13.54
N PHE A 617 18.86 11.11 12.22
CA PHE A 617 19.05 12.23 11.30
C PHE A 617 17.98 12.18 10.20
N GLY A 618 17.52 13.35 9.74
CA GLY A 618 16.61 13.48 8.58
C GLY A 618 15.15 13.12 8.86
N SER A 619 14.87 12.29 9.88
CA SER A 619 13.52 12.04 10.37
C SER A 619 12.89 13.30 10.99
N LYS A 620 11.56 13.39 10.99
CA LYS A 620 10.80 14.52 11.59
C LYS A 620 10.59 14.39 13.10
N ILE A 621 11.37 13.54 13.78
CA ILE A 621 11.28 13.33 15.24
C ILE A 621 11.47 14.67 15.97
N GLY A 622 10.63 14.98 16.94
CA GLY A 622 10.65 16.28 17.63
C GLY A 622 9.97 17.44 16.87
N LEU A 623 9.63 17.32 15.58
CA LEU A 623 8.79 18.29 14.85
C LEU A 623 7.44 17.72 14.42
N ASN A 624 7.22 16.42 14.65
CA ASN A 624 5.96 15.73 14.37
C ASN A 624 5.76 14.53 15.29
N ALA A 625 4.52 14.32 15.76
CA ALA A 625 4.11 13.09 16.43
C ALA A 625 3.44 12.08 15.48
N ILE A 626 2.56 12.50 14.55
CA ILE A 626 1.84 11.61 13.61
C ILE A 626 1.85 12.19 12.19
N ASP A 627 2.40 11.50 11.18
CA ASP A 627 2.82 12.15 9.92
C ASP A 627 1.70 12.76 9.07
N ALA A 628 0.53 12.10 9.02
CA ALA A 628 -0.64 12.61 8.29
C ALA A 628 -1.48 13.62 9.09
N GLU A 629 -1.32 13.68 10.42
CA GLU A 629 -2.13 14.53 11.28
C GLU A 629 -1.51 15.92 11.44
N LYS A 630 -2.04 16.86 10.64
CA LYS A 630 -1.65 18.28 10.60
C LYS A 630 -1.61 18.98 11.96
N ASP A 631 -2.41 18.53 12.93
CA ASP A 631 -2.50 19.14 14.26
C ASP A 631 -1.44 18.58 15.23
N THR A 632 -0.59 17.66 14.74
CA THR A 632 0.55 17.06 15.46
C THR A 632 1.89 17.26 14.74
N ASP A 633 1.91 18.09 13.69
CA ASP A 633 3.08 18.42 12.87
C ASP A 633 3.31 19.94 12.91
N ASN A 634 4.55 20.39 13.11
CA ASN A 634 4.91 21.82 13.16
C ASN A 634 4.63 22.59 11.85
N GLY A 635 4.21 21.90 10.79
CA GLY A 635 3.69 22.49 9.56
C GLY A 635 4.75 22.67 8.46
N PRO A 636 4.34 23.07 7.26
CA PRO A 636 5.25 23.45 6.18
C PRO A 636 5.65 24.93 6.29
N SER A 637 6.96 25.24 6.22
CA SER A 637 7.49 26.62 6.23
C SER A 637 7.18 27.40 4.94
N GLY A 638 6.82 26.71 3.85
CA GLY A 638 6.36 27.34 2.61
C GLY A 638 7.49 28.04 1.86
N THR A 639 7.56 29.37 1.96
CA THR A 639 8.68 30.16 1.44
C THR A 639 9.57 30.75 2.54
N SER A 640 9.18 30.60 3.81
CA SER A 640 9.93 31.10 4.96
C SER A 640 11.15 30.24 5.24
N PHE A 641 12.26 30.89 5.59
CA PHE A 641 13.38 30.24 6.26
C PHE A 641 13.10 30.24 7.76
N THR A 642 13.14 29.08 8.41
CA THR A 642 12.76 28.90 9.83
C THR A 642 13.81 28.09 10.58
N ARG A 643 13.74 28.07 11.92
CA ARG A 643 14.59 27.22 12.77
C ARG A 643 13.77 26.05 13.30
N ALA A 644 14.41 24.91 13.55
CA ALA A 644 13.73 23.75 14.11
C ALA A 644 13.55 23.85 15.63
N GLU A 645 14.46 24.54 16.33
CA GLU A 645 14.36 24.79 17.78
C GLU A 645 13.02 25.48 18.15
N ASP A 646 12.61 26.47 17.35
CA ASP A 646 11.40 27.28 17.56
C ASP A 646 10.09 26.46 17.55
N GLY A 647 10.11 25.21 17.05
CA GLY A 647 8.96 24.32 16.94
C GLY A 647 9.17 22.93 17.56
N LEU A 648 10.16 22.78 18.44
CA LEU A 648 10.54 21.50 19.03
C LEU A 648 9.49 20.98 20.04
N ALA A 649 8.74 19.96 19.63
CA ALA A 649 7.74 19.25 20.43
C ALA A 649 8.28 17.90 20.92
N LEU A 650 8.44 17.78 22.24
CA LEU A 650 8.98 16.59 22.92
C LEU A 650 7.88 15.84 23.69
N ASP A 651 8.25 14.78 24.43
CA ASP A 651 7.32 13.84 25.08
C ASP A 651 6.25 13.27 24.12
N THR A 652 6.69 12.93 22.90
CA THR A 652 5.88 12.30 21.86
C THR A 652 6.10 10.78 21.85
N GLN A 653 5.13 10.02 21.34
CA GLN A 653 5.31 8.58 21.16
C GLN A 653 6.56 8.23 20.32
N LYS A 654 6.86 9.04 19.27
CA LYS A 654 8.05 8.89 18.43
C LYS A 654 9.37 9.19 19.16
N THR A 655 9.43 10.22 20.00
CA THR A 655 10.62 10.53 20.81
C THR A 655 10.87 9.43 21.85
N ASN A 656 9.82 9.02 22.55
CA ASN A 656 9.92 8.12 23.70
C ASN A 656 10.21 6.67 23.26
N ILE A 657 9.65 6.21 22.13
CA ILE A 657 9.97 4.90 21.57
C ILE A 657 11.40 4.86 20.98
N SER A 658 11.86 5.96 20.35
CA SER A 658 13.22 6.07 19.83
C SER A 658 14.27 6.00 20.95
N TYR A 659 14.03 6.73 22.05
CA TYR A 659 14.84 6.64 23.26
C TYR A 659 14.90 5.20 23.81
N THR A 660 13.74 4.53 23.88
CA THR A 660 13.61 3.14 24.38
C THR A 660 14.40 2.13 23.54
N TYR A 661 14.48 2.33 22.21
CA TYR A 661 15.30 1.52 21.29
C TYR A 661 16.73 2.06 21.10
N GLY A 662 17.26 2.87 22.05
CA GLY A 662 18.67 3.28 22.09
C GLY A 662 19.05 4.43 21.14
N VAL A 663 18.07 5.04 20.47
CA VAL A 663 18.24 6.27 19.66
C VAL A 663 18.03 7.48 20.57
N THR A 664 19.04 7.81 21.37
CA THR A 664 18.97 8.82 22.45
C THR A 664 19.15 10.27 21.96
N LYS A 665 19.68 10.46 20.75
CA LYS A 665 19.97 11.75 20.13
C LYS A 665 19.24 11.87 18.80
N ALA A 666 18.88 13.08 18.40
CA ALA A 666 18.27 13.36 17.10
C ALA A 666 18.74 14.71 16.51
N ILE A 667 18.78 14.80 15.19
CA ILE A 667 19.02 16.03 14.42
C ILE A 667 17.92 16.19 13.38
N THR A 668 17.03 17.17 13.58
CA THR A 668 15.79 17.33 12.82
C THR A 668 15.72 18.70 12.14
N ALA A 669 15.32 18.73 10.86
CA ALA A 669 15.23 19.93 10.03
C ALA A 669 13.77 20.41 9.81
N PRO A 670 13.52 21.73 9.64
CA PRO A 670 12.17 22.26 9.45
C PRO A 670 11.56 21.78 8.13
N ARG A 671 10.26 21.45 8.17
CA ARG A 671 9.58 20.95 6.98
C ARG A 671 9.29 22.05 5.97
N LEU A 672 9.74 21.89 4.72
CA LEU A 672 9.42 22.80 3.61
C LEU A 672 7.98 22.59 3.09
N ARG A 673 7.66 21.36 2.63
CA ARG A 673 6.31 20.99 2.17
C ARG A 673 5.99 19.50 2.29
N GLY A 674 6.78 18.65 1.64
CA GLY A 674 6.63 17.17 1.73
C GLY A 674 7.26 16.64 3.01
N LEU A 675 7.16 15.34 3.30
CA LEU A 675 7.69 14.77 4.55
C LEU A 675 9.22 14.91 4.62
N ASP A 676 9.93 14.52 3.56
CA ASP A 676 11.39 14.66 3.37
C ASP A 676 11.80 16.09 2.92
N THR A 677 10.84 17.01 3.07
CA THR A 677 10.84 18.43 2.71
C THR A 677 11.72 19.30 3.60
N HIS A 678 12.88 19.86 3.24
CA HIS A 678 13.65 20.74 4.15
C HIS A 678 13.99 22.14 3.61
N HIS A 679 13.79 23.17 4.45
CA HIS A 679 14.22 24.56 4.25
C HIS A 679 14.29 25.31 5.61
N GLY A 680 15.49 25.67 6.06
CA GLY A 680 15.71 26.29 7.38
C GLY A 680 16.96 25.76 8.10
N THR A 681 17.05 25.92 9.43
CA THR A 681 18.10 25.31 10.27
C THR A 681 17.61 24.15 11.12
N SER A 682 18.42 23.09 11.23
CA SER A 682 18.09 21.90 12.04
C SER A 682 18.59 21.99 13.47
N VAL A 683 17.82 21.45 14.42
CA VAL A 683 18.15 21.38 15.85
C VAL A 683 18.64 19.97 16.21
N GLY A 684 19.65 19.89 17.06
CA GLY A 684 20.20 18.68 17.66
C GLY A 684 19.79 18.55 19.13
N PHE A 685 19.05 17.50 19.47
CA PHE A 685 18.42 17.33 20.80
C PHE A 685 18.38 15.88 21.30
N LEU A 686 18.11 15.70 22.60
CA LEU A 686 17.96 14.40 23.26
C LEU A 686 16.51 13.88 23.14
N THR A 687 16.31 12.65 22.69
CA THR A 687 14.98 12.05 22.45
C THR A 687 14.25 11.66 23.74
N GLY A 688 14.98 11.40 24.83
CA GLY A 688 14.39 11.10 26.15
C GLY A 688 14.00 12.34 26.96
N ALA A 689 14.18 13.55 26.43
CA ALA A 689 13.85 14.78 27.15
C ALA A 689 12.36 15.12 27.07
N LEU A 690 11.81 15.66 28.17
CA LEU A 690 10.39 16.04 28.27
C LEU A 690 10.11 17.50 27.86
N SER A 691 11.15 18.36 27.82
CA SER A 691 10.99 19.78 27.50
C SER A 691 12.27 20.37 26.89
N PRO A 692 12.19 21.25 25.88
CA PRO A 692 13.34 22.02 25.39
C PRO A 692 14.07 22.82 26.48
N LEU A 693 13.38 23.15 27.59
CA LEU A 693 13.94 23.87 28.74
C LEU A 693 14.65 22.96 29.76
N SER A 694 14.60 21.63 29.62
CA SER A 694 15.31 20.70 30.50
C SER A 694 16.82 20.74 30.20
N HIS A 695 17.64 20.62 31.26
CA HIS A 695 19.10 20.76 31.18
C HIS A 695 19.71 19.80 30.14
N ASN A 696 20.60 20.32 29.29
CA ASN A 696 21.25 19.62 28.16
C ASN A 696 20.30 19.00 27.10
N THR A 697 19.01 19.35 27.06
CA THR A 697 18.07 18.82 26.04
C THR A 697 18.52 19.13 24.62
N ILE A 698 18.90 20.38 24.35
CA ILE A 698 19.40 20.83 23.05
C ILE A 698 20.93 20.88 23.12
N PHE A 699 21.60 19.98 22.40
CA PHE A 699 23.06 19.98 22.27
C PHE A 699 23.54 20.83 21.09
N SER A 700 22.65 21.22 20.18
CA SER A 700 22.94 22.15 19.09
C SER A 700 21.67 22.86 18.61
N ALA A 701 21.50 24.14 18.94
CA ALA A 701 20.34 24.93 18.51
C ALA A 701 20.21 25.01 16.98
N ASP A 702 21.35 25.20 16.30
CA ASP A 702 21.48 25.28 14.84
C ASP A 702 22.65 24.42 14.36
N ALA A 703 22.38 23.15 14.06
CA ALA A 703 23.38 22.16 13.65
C ALA A 703 23.80 22.29 12.16
N ALA A 704 22.88 22.74 11.30
CA ALA A 704 23.08 22.84 9.85
C ALA A 704 22.02 23.72 9.16
N VAL A 705 22.35 24.25 7.98
CA VAL A 705 21.40 24.90 7.06
C VAL A 705 20.91 23.90 6.02
N HIS A 706 19.60 23.86 5.75
CA HIS A 706 18.96 22.91 4.83
C HIS A 706 18.27 23.59 3.64
N TYR A 707 18.40 22.99 2.46
CA TYR A 707 17.58 23.28 1.26
C TYR A 707 17.17 21.99 0.55
N THR A 708 16.11 22.06 -0.27
CA THR A 708 15.63 20.94 -1.09
C THR A 708 15.74 21.25 -2.58
N LEU A 709 16.38 20.37 -3.36
CA LEU A 709 16.52 20.46 -4.83
C LEU A 709 16.00 19.21 -5.57
N THR A 710 15.10 18.45 -4.94
CA THR A 710 14.30 17.39 -5.58
C THR A 710 13.10 18.00 -6.34
N PRO A 711 12.36 17.25 -7.19
CA PRO A 711 11.22 17.75 -7.96
C PRO A 711 10.12 18.46 -7.15
N SER A 712 10.00 18.20 -5.84
CA SER A 712 9.05 18.89 -4.97
C SER A 712 9.25 20.41 -4.91
N ILE A 713 10.49 20.91 -5.12
CA ILE A 713 10.77 22.35 -5.08
C ILE A 713 9.98 23.12 -6.15
N LYS A 714 9.70 22.47 -7.29
CA LYS A 714 8.95 23.02 -8.42
C LYS A 714 7.51 23.40 -8.07
N SER A 715 6.94 22.77 -7.04
CA SER A 715 5.57 23.01 -6.60
C SER A 715 5.50 23.72 -5.24
N ALA A 716 6.61 23.76 -4.48
CA ALA A 716 6.67 24.36 -3.15
C ALA A 716 6.81 25.89 -3.17
N HIS A 717 7.54 26.46 -4.14
CA HIS A 717 7.81 27.90 -4.21
C HIS A 717 7.45 28.45 -5.60
N PRO A 718 6.57 29.49 -5.71
CA PRO A 718 6.09 30.00 -7.00
C PRO A 718 7.22 30.40 -7.97
N ASP A 719 8.26 31.06 -7.46
CA ASP A 719 9.37 31.59 -8.25
C ASP A 719 10.45 30.55 -8.63
N THR A 720 10.32 29.28 -8.21
CA THR A 720 11.26 28.21 -8.60
C THR A 720 10.60 27.06 -9.39
N PRO A 721 9.96 27.31 -10.55
CA PRO A 721 9.26 26.28 -11.34
C PRO A 721 10.18 25.22 -11.96
N SER A 722 11.50 25.29 -11.74
CA SER A 722 12.48 24.33 -12.26
C SER A 722 13.67 24.18 -11.30
N ILE A 723 14.36 23.03 -11.39
CA ILE A 723 15.61 22.77 -10.65
C ILE A 723 16.68 23.81 -11.03
N SER A 724 16.75 24.21 -12.31
CA SER A 724 17.65 25.27 -12.79
C SER A 724 17.40 26.62 -12.11
N ALA A 725 16.13 26.98 -11.88
CA ALA A 725 15.77 28.19 -11.14
C ALA A 725 16.15 28.09 -9.65
N ALA A 726 15.91 26.93 -9.01
CA ALA A 726 16.28 26.70 -7.62
C ALA A 726 17.80 26.74 -7.39
N ILE A 727 18.60 26.12 -8.28
CA ILE A 727 20.07 26.22 -8.26
C ILE A 727 20.53 27.66 -8.49
N ALA A 728 19.92 28.37 -9.45
CA ALA A 728 20.26 29.77 -9.72
C ALA A 728 19.95 30.68 -8.51
N ALA A 729 18.83 30.46 -7.82
CA ALA A 729 18.46 31.17 -6.61
C ALA A 729 19.47 30.88 -5.47
N LEU A 730 19.77 29.62 -5.17
CA LEU A 730 20.75 29.24 -4.14
C LEU A 730 22.13 29.84 -4.43
N ARG A 731 22.58 29.81 -5.70
CA ARG A 731 23.83 30.46 -6.14
C ARG A 731 23.83 31.97 -5.89
N ILE A 732 22.73 32.66 -6.20
CA ILE A 732 22.61 34.10 -5.95
C ILE A 732 22.67 34.37 -4.45
N LYS A 733 21.91 33.64 -3.63
CA LYS A 733 21.91 33.80 -2.16
C LYS A 733 23.31 33.58 -1.56
N LEU A 734 24.01 32.52 -1.95
CA LEU A 734 25.39 32.24 -1.50
C LEU A 734 26.37 33.33 -1.94
N LEU A 735 26.37 33.75 -3.21
CA LEU A 735 27.25 34.83 -3.68
C LEU A 735 26.93 36.18 -3.00
N THR A 736 25.68 36.46 -2.69
CA THR A 736 25.28 37.65 -1.91
C THR A 736 25.80 37.58 -0.47
N ALA A 737 25.78 36.41 0.17
CA ALA A 737 26.33 36.23 1.51
C ALA A 737 27.87 36.43 1.56
N VAL A 738 28.58 36.08 0.48
CA VAL A 738 30.03 36.36 0.32
C VAL A 738 30.31 37.83 0.05
N THR A 739 29.56 38.45 -0.87
CA THR A 739 29.88 39.81 -1.38
C THR A 739 29.35 40.96 -0.52
N THR A 740 28.35 40.71 0.33
CA THR A 740 27.82 41.74 1.24
C THR A 740 28.69 41.81 2.50
N PRO A 741 29.24 42.97 2.91
CA PRO A 741 29.95 43.11 4.18
C PRO A 741 29.10 42.65 5.39
N PRO A 742 29.72 42.29 6.53
CA PRO A 742 29.01 42.17 7.80
C PRO A 742 28.18 43.43 8.05
N ASN A 743 26.92 43.27 8.46
CA ASN A 743 26.02 44.39 8.65
C ASN A 743 25.95 44.73 10.15
N ASP A 744 26.86 45.59 10.60
CA ASP A 744 27.01 46.01 12.02
C ASP A 744 25.80 46.77 12.60
N ASN A 745 24.68 46.84 11.86
CA ASN A 745 23.40 47.31 12.36
C ASN A 745 22.83 46.30 13.39
N PRO A 746 22.69 46.67 14.68
CA PRO A 746 22.20 45.78 15.73
C PRO A 746 20.71 45.42 15.61
N ASN A 747 20.00 45.98 14.62
CA ASN A 747 18.63 45.59 14.26
C ASN A 747 18.59 44.53 13.14
N THR A 748 19.75 43.99 12.72
CA THR A 748 19.80 42.85 11.80
C THR A 748 19.45 41.58 12.57
N ASP A 749 18.45 40.84 12.09
CA ASP A 749 18.06 39.57 12.69
C ASP A 749 19.23 38.55 12.60
N PRO A 750 19.80 38.10 13.73
CA PRO A 750 20.89 37.12 13.73
C PRO A 750 20.44 35.76 13.18
N TYR A 751 19.13 35.49 13.17
CA TYR A 751 18.52 34.25 12.72
C TYR A 751 18.02 34.30 11.26
N SER A 752 18.29 35.40 10.55
CA SER A 752 17.88 35.52 9.14
C SER A 752 18.61 34.52 8.23
N GLU A 753 17.97 34.12 7.12
CA GLU A 753 18.59 33.29 6.08
C GLU A 753 19.96 33.86 5.64
N ALA A 754 20.06 35.18 5.48
CA ALA A 754 21.30 35.85 5.09
C ALA A 754 22.38 35.80 6.19
N SER A 755 22.00 35.70 7.46
CA SER A 755 22.91 35.53 8.60
C SER A 755 23.49 34.12 8.61
N TYR A 756 22.64 33.08 8.52
CA TYR A 756 23.11 31.69 8.45
C TYR A 756 23.89 31.35 7.17
N LEU A 757 23.52 31.92 6.02
CA LEU A 757 24.28 31.71 4.78
C LEU A 757 25.71 32.27 4.85
N ARG A 758 25.99 33.30 5.66
CA ARG A 758 27.36 33.76 5.92
C ARG A 758 28.17 32.70 6.69
N LEU A 759 27.56 32.09 7.70
CA LEU A 759 28.15 30.98 8.47
C LEU A 759 28.37 29.72 7.62
N VAL A 760 27.58 29.54 6.55
CA VAL A 760 27.83 28.52 5.53
C VAL A 760 29.02 28.90 4.65
N THR A 761 29.06 30.12 4.11
CA THR A 761 30.11 30.54 3.16
C THR A 761 31.49 30.75 3.79
N ASN A 762 31.56 30.98 5.11
CA ASN A 762 32.81 31.03 5.87
C ASN A 762 33.23 29.67 6.46
N GLY A 763 32.52 28.58 6.13
CA GLY A 763 32.85 27.22 6.55
C GLY A 763 32.49 26.88 8.00
N THR A 764 31.87 27.78 8.78
CA THR A 764 31.49 27.51 10.19
C THR A 764 30.40 26.44 10.28
N LEU A 765 29.34 26.58 9.49
CA LEU A 765 28.10 25.81 9.57
C LEU A 765 27.92 24.97 8.28
N PRO A 766 27.53 23.69 8.36
CA PRO A 766 27.36 22.87 7.16
C PRO A 766 26.08 23.22 6.39
N LEU A 767 26.15 23.08 5.07
CA LEU A 767 25.05 23.21 4.13
C LEU A 767 24.60 21.81 3.70
N ILE A 768 23.37 21.44 4.04
CA ILE A 768 22.75 20.16 3.72
C ILE A 768 21.74 20.39 2.59
N ILE A 769 21.84 19.59 1.54
CA ILE A 769 20.93 19.67 0.39
C ILE A 769 20.22 18.34 0.21
N THR A 770 18.89 18.31 0.36
CA THR A 770 18.08 17.14 -0.05
C THR A 770 18.03 17.10 -1.58
N VAL A 771 18.65 16.09 -2.18
CA VAL A 771 18.77 15.91 -3.64
C VAL A 771 19.04 14.44 -3.96
N HIS A 772 18.37 13.86 -4.97
CA HIS A 772 18.65 12.49 -5.38
C HIS A 772 19.42 12.38 -6.70
N SER A 773 19.13 13.24 -7.69
CA SER A 773 19.66 13.04 -9.04
C SER A 773 21.11 13.48 -9.23
N ALA A 774 21.91 12.63 -9.89
CA ALA A 774 23.29 12.87 -10.27
C ALA A 774 23.44 14.14 -11.13
N ASP A 775 22.49 14.41 -12.02
CA ASP A 775 22.50 15.61 -12.88
C ASP A 775 22.40 16.91 -12.04
N THR A 776 21.66 16.87 -10.93
CA THR A 776 21.56 17.98 -9.95
C THR A 776 22.79 18.03 -9.03
N ILE A 777 23.32 16.87 -8.61
CA ILE A 777 24.53 16.76 -7.79
C ILE A 777 25.75 17.34 -8.52
N ALA A 778 25.93 17.02 -9.80
CA ALA A 778 27.01 17.59 -10.63
C ALA A 778 26.90 19.12 -10.78
N ALA A 779 25.69 19.69 -10.72
CA ALA A 779 25.48 21.14 -10.68
C ALA A 779 25.81 21.75 -9.30
N LEU A 780 25.56 21.03 -8.21
CA LEU A 780 25.96 21.42 -6.86
C LEU A 780 27.48 21.39 -6.67
N LEU A 781 28.19 20.40 -7.24
CA LEU A 781 29.66 20.36 -7.22
C LEU A 781 30.27 21.58 -7.94
N LYS A 782 29.71 21.97 -9.09
CA LYS A 782 30.09 23.20 -9.81
C LYS A 782 29.79 24.46 -9.00
N LEU A 783 28.68 24.49 -8.26
CA LEU A 783 28.35 25.60 -7.36
C LEU A 783 29.32 25.69 -6.17
N LYS A 784 29.64 24.56 -5.53
CA LYS A 784 30.63 24.48 -4.45
C LYS A 784 32.00 25.00 -4.91
N SER A 785 32.51 24.49 -6.03
CA SER A 785 33.76 24.95 -6.63
C SER A 785 33.76 26.46 -6.93
N LEU A 786 32.65 27.01 -7.43
CA LEU A 786 32.50 28.46 -7.65
C LEU A 786 32.59 29.26 -6.33
N ILE A 787 31.88 28.84 -5.28
CA ILE A 787 31.91 29.52 -3.99
C ILE A 787 33.31 29.44 -3.36
N GLU A 788 33.93 28.27 -3.32
CA GLU A 788 35.26 28.07 -2.74
C GLU A 788 36.37 28.84 -3.49
N THR A 789 36.24 28.96 -4.81
CA THR A 789 37.14 29.82 -5.63
C THR A 789 36.94 31.31 -5.35
N THR A 790 35.74 31.72 -4.89
CA THR A 790 35.38 33.12 -4.58
C THR A 790 35.72 33.50 -3.13
N THR A 791 35.63 32.56 -2.18
CA THR A 791 35.87 32.78 -0.73
C THR A 791 37.27 32.38 -0.26
N HIS A 792 37.98 31.56 -1.04
CA HIS A 792 39.16 30.79 -0.62
C HIS A 792 38.95 29.97 0.67
N THR A 793 37.69 29.66 1.01
CA THR A 793 37.27 29.02 2.25
C THR A 793 36.44 27.78 1.95
N PRO A 794 36.77 26.59 2.49
CA PRO A 794 36.05 25.35 2.18
C PRO A 794 34.55 25.39 2.54
N LEU A 795 33.70 25.06 1.58
CA LEU A 795 32.26 24.94 1.76
C LEU A 795 31.91 23.53 2.24
N ARG A 796 31.43 23.44 3.48
CA ARG A 796 30.99 22.20 4.15
C ARG A 796 29.64 21.71 3.59
N LEU A 797 29.65 21.20 2.37
CA LEU A 797 28.48 20.64 1.68
C LEU A 797 28.26 19.17 2.07
N VAL A 798 27.00 18.83 2.40
CA VAL A 798 26.51 17.46 2.58
C VAL A 798 25.26 17.26 1.74
N LEU A 799 25.11 16.07 1.17
CA LEU A 799 23.94 15.67 0.37
C LEU A 799 23.07 14.71 1.17
N HIS A 800 21.77 14.96 1.20
CA HIS A 800 20.76 14.13 1.86
C HIS A 800 19.86 13.46 0.82
N GLY A 801 19.51 12.20 1.04
CA GLY A 801 18.76 11.37 0.10
C GLY A 801 19.69 10.71 -0.92
N ALA A 802 20.26 11.51 -1.82
CA ALA A 802 21.45 11.20 -2.62
C ALA A 802 21.43 9.88 -3.43
N ALA A 803 20.27 9.42 -3.88
CA ALA A 803 20.09 8.07 -4.42
C ALA A 803 20.95 7.74 -5.67
N GLU A 804 21.18 8.71 -6.56
CA GLU A 804 22.04 8.53 -7.75
C GLU A 804 23.52 8.90 -7.48
N ALA A 805 23.93 9.19 -6.24
CA ALA A 805 25.28 9.68 -5.90
C ALA A 805 26.41 8.67 -6.21
N HIS A 806 26.10 7.38 -6.27
CA HIS A 806 27.04 6.34 -6.69
C HIS A 806 27.58 6.56 -8.11
N LEU A 807 26.81 7.23 -8.99
CA LEU A 807 27.25 7.61 -10.35
C LEU A 807 28.33 8.72 -10.36
N LEU A 808 28.56 9.38 -9.22
CA LEU A 808 29.50 10.50 -9.04
C LEU A 808 30.42 10.30 -7.82
N ALA A 809 30.60 9.06 -7.36
CA ALA A 809 31.33 8.77 -6.12
C ALA A 809 32.77 9.30 -6.13
N ALA A 810 33.44 9.29 -7.29
CA ALA A 810 34.78 9.85 -7.46
C ALA A 810 34.78 11.38 -7.34
N ASP A 811 33.86 12.09 -8.00
CA ASP A 811 33.74 13.54 -7.95
C ASP A 811 33.35 14.04 -6.55
N LEU A 812 32.47 13.31 -5.86
CA LEU A 812 32.05 13.58 -4.48
C LEU A 812 33.21 13.44 -3.50
N ALA A 813 34.00 12.37 -3.63
CA ALA A 813 35.20 12.16 -2.82
C ALA A 813 36.27 13.23 -3.08
N ALA A 814 36.53 13.55 -4.36
CA ALA A 814 37.49 14.60 -4.75
C ALA A 814 37.07 16.02 -4.29
N ALA A 815 35.77 16.27 -4.18
CA ALA A 815 35.22 17.52 -3.64
C ALA A 815 35.06 17.52 -2.11
N HIS A 816 35.39 16.43 -1.40
CA HIS A 816 35.16 16.26 0.04
C HIS A 816 33.70 16.52 0.46
N VAL A 817 32.73 16.02 -0.31
CA VAL A 817 31.29 16.18 -0.05
C VAL A 817 30.75 14.99 0.73
N GLY A 818 30.12 15.25 1.88
CA GLY A 818 29.46 14.21 2.67
C GLY A 818 28.17 13.72 1.99
N VAL A 819 27.84 12.44 2.17
CA VAL A 819 26.62 11.82 1.62
C VAL A 819 25.89 11.07 2.72
N ILE A 820 24.60 11.38 2.90
CA ILE A 820 23.67 10.69 3.79
C ILE A 820 22.56 10.11 2.91
N LEU A 821 22.61 8.80 2.68
CA LEU A 821 21.59 8.07 1.92
C LEU A 821 20.29 8.00 2.74
N ALA A 822 19.17 8.39 2.11
CA ALA A 822 17.85 8.34 2.73
C ALA A 822 16.76 8.07 1.67
N PRO A 823 15.86 7.08 1.90
CA PRO A 823 15.93 6.05 2.95
C PRO A 823 17.14 5.11 2.75
N LEU A 824 17.47 4.33 3.80
CA LEU A 824 18.58 3.36 3.79
C LEU A 824 18.44 2.31 2.67
N PHE A 825 17.21 1.84 2.44
CA PHE A 825 16.84 0.99 1.31
C PHE A 825 16.15 1.87 0.26
N SER A 826 16.93 2.45 -0.65
CA SER A 826 16.44 3.45 -1.60
C SER A 826 15.56 2.81 -2.67
N TYR A 827 14.27 3.17 -2.70
CA TYR A 827 13.28 2.48 -3.55
C TYR A 827 12.72 3.33 -4.69
N ALA A 828 13.59 4.07 -5.39
CA ALA A 828 13.31 4.73 -6.67
C ALA A 828 11.95 5.46 -6.78
N THR A 829 11.45 6.09 -5.70
CA THR A 829 10.03 6.47 -5.60
C THR A 829 9.68 7.65 -6.51
N THR A 830 10.61 8.58 -6.71
CA THR A 830 10.48 9.73 -7.59
C THR A 830 11.38 9.63 -8.82
N TRP A 831 11.05 10.34 -9.90
CA TRP A 831 11.82 10.31 -11.14
C TRP A 831 13.32 10.69 -11.00
N ASP A 832 13.67 11.54 -10.03
CA ASP A 832 15.07 11.88 -9.73
C ASP A 832 15.82 10.80 -8.92
N GLN A 833 15.12 9.73 -8.51
CA GLN A 833 15.66 8.49 -7.93
C GLN A 833 15.64 7.30 -8.91
N ARG A 834 15.22 7.47 -10.18
CA ARG A 834 15.00 6.36 -11.15
C ARG A 834 16.22 5.46 -11.47
N ARG A 835 17.43 5.83 -11.01
CA ARG A 835 18.68 5.05 -11.11
C ARG A 835 19.20 4.61 -9.72
N ALA A 836 18.37 4.66 -8.68
CA ALA A 836 18.75 4.27 -7.32
C ALA A 836 19.21 2.80 -7.25
N LEU A 837 20.15 2.53 -6.34
CA LEU A 837 20.50 1.15 -5.98
C LEU A 837 19.50 0.64 -4.95
N THR A 838 18.61 -0.26 -5.38
CA THR A 838 17.52 -0.81 -4.54
C THR A 838 17.97 -1.87 -3.55
N GLY A 839 19.12 -2.50 -3.79
CA GLY A 839 19.70 -3.54 -2.93
C GLY A 839 20.74 -4.37 -3.67
N ALA A 840 20.98 -5.59 -3.21
CA ALA A 840 21.71 -6.58 -3.98
C ALA A 840 20.83 -7.05 -5.15
N ALA A 841 21.12 -6.57 -6.37
CA ALA A 841 20.53 -7.13 -7.58
C ALA A 841 21.06 -8.56 -7.76
N VAL A 842 20.15 -9.54 -7.88
CA VAL A 842 20.49 -10.96 -8.13
C VAL A 842 20.87 -11.18 -9.61
N ASP A 843 21.29 -10.13 -10.32
CA ASP A 843 21.73 -10.17 -11.72
C ASP A 843 22.86 -9.15 -11.96
N ALA A 844 23.85 -9.57 -12.74
CA ALA A 844 24.91 -8.71 -13.26
C ALA A 844 24.65 -8.21 -14.71
N GLY A 845 23.59 -8.69 -15.37
CA GLY A 845 23.47 -8.70 -16.83
C GLY A 845 22.41 -7.80 -17.51
N GLU A 846 21.27 -7.47 -16.87
CA GLU A 846 20.07 -6.86 -17.47
C GLU A 846 20.36 -5.62 -18.37
N PRO A 847 20.30 -5.77 -19.72
CA PRO A 847 20.83 -4.78 -20.66
C PRO A 847 19.76 -3.77 -21.11
N GLY A 848 19.26 -2.95 -20.18
CA GLY A 848 18.23 -1.94 -20.48
C GLY A 848 18.51 -0.54 -19.94
N TRP A 849 18.77 -0.43 -18.63
CA TRP A 849 18.96 0.86 -17.94
C TRP A 849 20.31 0.99 -17.22
N ASN A 850 20.83 -0.10 -16.65
CA ASN A 850 22.13 -0.12 -16.01
C ASN A 850 23.22 -0.49 -17.02
N ARG A 851 24.04 0.49 -17.39
CA ARG A 851 25.22 0.24 -18.23
C ARG A 851 26.32 -0.35 -17.34
N LYS A 852 26.92 -1.47 -17.76
CA LYS A 852 27.98 -2.23 -17.05
C LYS A 852 28.78 -1.41 -16.02
N MET A 853 28.70 -1.79 -14.75
CA MET A 853 29.60 -1.33 -13.69
C MET A 853 30.13 -2.54 -12.93
N GLU A 854 31.45 -2.73 -12.95
CA GLU A 854 32.12 -3.81 -12.23
C GLU A 854 32.13 -3.50 -10.72
N THR A 855 31.55 -4.39 -9.91
CA THR A 855 31.28 -4.21 -8.47
C THR A 855 32.53 -4.38 -7.59
N THR A 856 33.55 -3.56 -7.85
CA THR A 856 34.77 -3.48 -7.02
C THR A 856 34.55 -2.61 -5.79
N TRP A 857 34.10 -3.23 -4.69
CA TRP A 857 33.98 -2.59 -3.39
C TRP A 857 35.35 -2.12 -2.86
N LEU A 858 35.49 -0.82 -2.58
CA LEU A 858 36.73 -0.22 -2.06
C LEU A 858 36.52 0.45 -0.69
N MET A 859 36.14 -0.35 0.32
CA MET A 859 36.38 0.04 1.71
C MET A 859 37.89 -0.03 2.01
N ARG A 860 38.60 1.08 1.79
CA ARG A 860 39.93 1.29 2.39
C ARG A 860 39.78 2.13 3.65
N THR A 861 39.95 1.47 4.80
CA THR A 861 40.04 2.13 6.11
C THR A 861 41.25 3.08 6.14
N GLY A 862 40.99 4.35 6.40
CA GLY A 862 42.03 5.38 6.52
C GLY A 862 42.47 5.58 7.97
N GLN A 863 43.65 5.10 8.31
CA GLN A 863 44.44 5.64 9.43
C GLN A 863 45.90 5.79 9.04
N PRO A 864 46.53 6.96 9.26
CA PRO A 864 47.96 7.14 9.08
C PRO A 864 48.71 6.87 10.39
N ILE A 865 49.53 5.81 10.43
CA ILE A 865 50.53 5.61 11.49
C ILE A 865 51.91 5.77 10.87
N ALA A 866 52.69 6.71 11.40
CA ALA A 866 53.99 7.07 10.87
C ALA A 866 55.13 6.25 11.50
N GLY A 867 55.99 5.68 10.65
CA GLY A 867 57.40 5.53 10.95
C GLY A 867 57.85 4.30 11.74
N ARG A 868 58.41 3.32 11.01
CA ARG A 868 59.77 2.83 11.28
C ARG A 868 60.48 2.50 9.97
N LYS A 869 61.78 2.76 9.90
CA LYS A 869 62.66 2.38 8.78
C LYS A 869 63.26 1.02 9.09
N GLU A 870 63.18 0.07 8.17
CA GLU A 870 64.23 -0.94 8.02
C GLU A 870 64.24 -1.49 6.59
N ARG A 871 65.34 -2.16 6.20
CA ARG A 871 65.65 -2.50 4.80
C ARG A 871 65.53 -3.99 4.56
N PRO A 872 65.15 -4.39 3.33
CA PRO A 872 65.80 -5.50 2.66
C PRO A 872 66.56 -5.06 1.39
N ARG A 873 67.59 -5.82 1.01
CA ARG A 873 68.28 -5.77 -0.29
C ARG A 873 68.79 -7.19 -0.63
N PRO A 874 69.12 -7.53 -1.89
CA PRO A 874 68.14 -8.23 -2.73
C PRO A 874 68.71 -9.46 -3.49
N MET A 875 67.83 -10.27 -4.08
CA MET A 875 68.00 -11.03 -5.34
C MET A 875 66.69 -11.80 -5.62
N SER A 876 66.28 -12.11 -6.87
CA SER A 876 66.89 -11.87 -8.19
C SER A 876 65.82 -11.55 -9.26
N ALA A 877 66.22 -10.97 -10.39
CA ALA A 877 65.41 -10.70 -11.60
C ALA A 877 66.02 -11.44 -12.81
N PRO A 878 65.42 -11.48 -14.03
CA PRO A 878 65.04 -10.33 -14.88
C PRO A 878 63.50 -10.15 -15.03
N ALA A 879 62.87 -9.01 -15.36
CA ALA A 879 63.11 -7.98 -16.42
C ALA A 879 62.81 -8.49 -17.86
N GLN A 880 62.25 -7.75 -18.82
CA GLN A 880 61.86 -6.31 -18.96
C GLN A 880 60.66 -6.24 -19.98
N GLN A 881 60.02 -5.14 -20.45
CA GLN A 881 60.32 -3.70 -20.46
C GLN A 881 59.08 -2.78 -20.68
N ILE A 882 58.76 -1.94 -19.68
CA ILE A 882 58.47 -0.48 -19.71
C ILE A 882 57.40 0.13 -20.67
N TRP A 883 56.56 1.01 -20.09
CA TRP A 883 55.79 2.09 -20.76
C TRP A 883 56.61 3.38 -20.95
N SER A 884 56.34 4.15 -22.01
CA SER A 884 56.70 5.57 -22.13
C SER A 884 55.50 6.35 -22.70
N GLN A 885 54.79 7.13 -21.89
CA GLN A 885 55.00 8.58 -21.64
C GLN A 885 54.41 9.52 -22.70
N ASP A 886 53.34 10.21 -22.25
CA ASP A 886 53.17 11.67 -22.26
C ASP A 886 52.86 12.49 -23.53
N LEU A 887 51.85 13.36 -23.35
CA LEU A 887 51.67 14.73 -23.89
C LEU A 887 51.11 14.98 -25.30
N ALA A 888 50.65 16.24 -25.44
CA ALA A 888 50.26 17.01 -26.62
C ALA A 888 48.77 17.05 -27.02
N MET A 889 48.39 18.19 -27.60
CA MET A 889 47.02 18.65 -27.89
C MET A 889 46.67 18.56 -29.39
N ASP A 890 45.36 18.70 -29.63
CA ASP A 890 44.73 19.37 -30.76
C ASP A 890 44.69 18.77 -32.18
N ALA A 891 43.45 18.74 -32.68
CA ALA A 891 43.02 19.34 -33.95
C ALA A 891 43.23 18.65 -35.34
N LEU A 892 42.13 18.71 -36.10
CA LEU A 892 41.99 18.81 -37.57
C LEU A 892 42.36 17.65 -38.53
N ILE A 893 41.29 17.00 -39.04
CA ILE A 893 40.84 17.05 -40.46
C ILE A 893 41.76 16.50 -41.60
N ARG A 894 41.21 15.50 -42.33
CA ARG A 894 41.38 15.10 -43.77
C ARG A 894 42.48 14.10 -44.25
N ARG A 895 41.95 12.94 -44.69
CA ARG A 895 42.08 12.29 -46.04
C ARG A 895 43.37 11.53 -46.47
N ASP A 896 43.09 10.39 -47.13
CA ASP A 896 43.75 9.79 -48.31
C ASP A 896 45.26 9.42 -48.20
N GLN A 897 45.76 8.21 -48.50
CA GLN A 897 45.34 7.12 -49.41
C GLN A 897 45.80 5.71 -48.95
N ALA A 898 45.33 4.66 -49.64
CA ALA A 898 45.93 3.31 -49.67
C ALA A 898 46.74 3.09 -50.97
N PRO A 899 47.68 2.13 -51.02
CA PRO A 899 47.49 0.91 -51.84
C PRO A 899 48.19 -0.36 -51.25
N ALA A 900 48.16 -1.57 -51.83
CA ALA A 900 47.16 -2.35 -52.60
C ALA A 900 47.77 -3.75 -52.92
N VAL A 901 47.04 -4.59 -53.71
CA VAL A 901 47.47 -5.89 -54.30
C VAL A 901 47.54 -7.07 -53.30
N GLY A 902 47.00 -8.27 -53.58
CA GLY A 902 46.27 -8.80 -54.75
C GLY A 902 46.07 -10.33 -54.60
N GLN A 903 45.58 -11.12 -55.57
CA GLN A 903 44.83 -10.90 -56.82
C GLN A 903 44.36 -12.28 -57.36
N LEU A 904 43.20 -12.37 -58.05
CA LEU A 904 42.91 -13.21 -59.26
C LEU A 904 41.40 -13.57 -59.39
N VAL A 905 40.67 -12.93 -60.33
CA VAL A 905 39.27 -13.29 -60.70
C VAL A 905 38.98 -13.06 -62.20
N PRO A 906 38.85 -14.13 -63.01
CA PRO A 906 38.40 -14.07 -64.43
C PRO A 906 37.28 -15.09 -64.78
N ARG A 907 36.46 -14.97 -65.84
CA ARG A 907 35.98 -13.87 -66.73
C ARG A 907 34.90 -14.48 -67.69
N ARG A 908 34.12 -13.64 -68.42
CA ARG A 908 33.12 -13.96 -69.50
C ARG A 908 31.69 -14.28 -69.02
N LYS A 909 30.59 -13.74 -69.58
CA LYS A 909 30.29 -12.70 -70.62
C LYS A 909 28.96 -12.01 -70.18
N ILE A 910 28.71 -10.69 -70.29
CA ILE A 910 28.49 -9.84 -71.49
C ILE A 910 27.23 -10.31 -72.25
N ASP A 911 26.13 -9.54 -72.45
CA ASP A 911 26.02 -8.09 -72.73
C ASP A 911 24.59 -7.44 -72.58
N TRP A 912 24.49 -6.11 -72.81
CA TRP A 912 23.32 -5.25 -73.21
C TRP A 912 22.15 -4.87 -72.25
N VAL A 913 21.48 -3.73 -72.59
CA VAL A 913 20.40 -2.97 -71.90
C VAL A 913 19.51 -2.29 -72.97
N PRO A 914 18.14 -2.40 -73.01
CA PRO A 914 17.26 -1.29 -72.49
C PRO A 914 15.74 -1.54 -72.22
N GLY A 915 15.13 -0.68 -71.39
CA GLY A 915 13.87 0.04 -71.73
C GLY A 915 12.47 -0.49 -71.31
N GLN A 916 11.47 0.42 -71.41
CA GLN A 916 10.00 0.29 -71.19
C GLN A 916 9.55 -0.09 -69.75
N VAL A 917 8.63 0.57 -69.03
CA VAL A 917 7.75 1.77 -69.21
C VAL A 917 6.51 1.63 -70.13
N ARG A 918 5.32 2.01 -69.59
CA ARG A 918 4.00 2.38 -70.23
C ARG A 918 2.89 1.29 -70.28
N HIS A 919 1.57 1.59 -70.21
CA HIS A 919 0.82 2.76 -69.67
C HIS A 919 -0.73 2.56 -69.61
N LEU A 920 -1.38 3.26 -68.66
CA LEU A 920 -2.62 4.09 -68.74
C LEU A 920 -3.90 3.68 -69.51
N ALA A 921 -5.03 3.88 -68.82
CA ALA A 921 -6.12 4.80 -69.20
C ALA A 921 -6.59 5.52 -67.89
N ARG A 922 -6.84 6.83 -67.71
CA ARG A 922 -7.13 8.04 -68.55
C ARG A 922 -8.54 8.07 -69.18
N PRO A 923 -9.25 9.24 -69.17
CA PRO A 923 -8.80 10.42 -69.95
C PRO A 923 -9.09 11.87 -69.43
N ARG A 924 -8.21 12.83 -69.82
CA ARG A 924 -8.47 14.24 -70.26
C ARG A 924 -8.96 15.29 -69.20
N LEU A 925 -8.75 16.62 -69.32
CA LEU A 925 -8.11 17.50 -70.35
C LEU A 925 -7.68 18.90 -69.77
N GLY A 926 -6.66 19.57 -70.36
CA GLY A 926 -6.31 21.02 -70.21
C GLY A 926 -5.43 21.41 -69.00
N VAL A 927 -4.22 22.02 -69.05
CA VAL A 927 -3.48 22.94 -69.97
C VAL A 927 -4.01 24.38 -69.93
N ASP A 928 -3.25 25.44 -69.64
CA ASP A 928 -1.77 25.61 -69.53
C ASP A 928 -1.34 25.89 -68.03
N LYS A 929 -0.45 26.79 -67.53
CA LYS A 929 0.45 27.81 -68.12
C LYS A 929 1.71 28.15 -67.28
N LEU A 930 2.85 28.26 -67.97
CA LEU A 930 4.11 29.00 -67.70
C LEU A 930 4.70 29.24 -66.27
N ARG A 931 5.75 28.45 -66.00
CA ARG A 931 7.13 28.84 -65.61
C ARG A 931 7.49 29.42 -64.21
N ALA A 932 8.47 28.69 -63.63
CA ALA A 932 9.70 29.14 -62.96
C ALA A 932 9.68 29.41 -61.44
N SER A 933 10.82 29.11 -60.82
CA SER A 933 10.98 28.91 -59.36
C SER A 933 12.26 29.51 -58.83
N MET A 934 12.20 30.23 -57.71
CA MET A 934 13.35 30.58 -56.87
C MET A 934 12.92 30.90 -55.42
N VAL A 935 13.89 30.91 -54.50
CA VAL A 935 13.81 30.97 -53.03
C VAL A 935 15.05 31.75 -52.55
N PRO A 936 15.14 32.43 -51.37
CA PRO A 936 14.15 32.82 -50.33
C PRO A 936 14.11 34.36 -50.05
N ALA A 937 13.23 34.85 -49.14
CA ALA A 937 13.46 36.01 -48.24
C ALA A 937 12.32 36.28 -47.21
N ARG A 938 12.59 37.11 -46.18
CA ARG A 938 11.62 37.90 -45.35
C ARG A 938 11.47 39.33 -45.96
N PRO A 939 10.63 40.30 -45.50
CA PRO A 939 9.60 40.34 -44.43
C PRO A 939 8.23 40.95 -44.91
N CYS A 940 7.41 41.50 -43.99
CA CYS A 940 6.01 41.96 -44.15
C CYS A 940 5.80 43.35 -44.83
N PRO A 941 4.54 43.69 -45.22
CA PRO A 941 3.99 45.03 -44.91
C PRO A 941 2.46 45.10 -44.57
N PHE A 942 1.97 46.31 -44.22
CA PHE A 942 0.58 46.74 -43.88
C PHE A 942 0.21 48.05 -44.65
N PRO A 943 -1.06 48.50 -44.68
CA PRO A 943 -1.42 49.88 -44.26
C PRO A 943 -2.79 49.98 -43.51
N GLY A 944 -3.19 51.02 -42.76
CA GLY A 944 -2.71 52.40 -42.44
C GLY A 944 -3.67 53.10 -41.41
N LEU A 945 -3.75 54.42 -41.13
CA LEU A 945 -2.94 55.64 -41.41
C LEU A 945 -3.54 56.94 -40.73
N ARG A 946 -2.77 57.67 -39.88
CA ARG A 946 -2.85 59.15 -39.53
C ARG A 946 -3.98 59.74 -38.62
N PRO A 947 -3.89 61.00 -38.09
CA PRO A 947 -2.81 61.70 -37.30
C PRO A 947 -3.38 62.63 -36.14
N PRO A 948 -2.65 63.57 -35.46
CA PRO A 948 -1.22 63.69 -35.03
C PRO A 948 -0.94 64.07 -33.52
N GLU A 949 0.19 63.60 -32.97
CA GLU A 949 1.11 64.19 -31.92
C GLU A 949 0.62 64.39 -30.43
N LEU A 950 1.36 64.85 -29.36
CA LEU A 950 2.59 65.67 -29.16
C LEU A 950 3.52 65.29 -27.94
N HIS A 951 3.87 66.17 -26.95
CA HIS A 951 5.11 66.12 -26.08
C HIS A 951 5.00 66.12 -24.50
N ALA A 952 5.83 65.26 -23.84
CA ALA A 952 6.80 65.43 -22.70
C ALA A 952 6.52 65.76 -21.17
N LEU A 953 6.83 64.78 -20.28
CA LEU A 953 7.53 64.78 -18.93
C LEU A 953 6.82 65.39 -17.62
N PRO A 954 7.42 65.52 -16.37
CA PRO A 954 6.91 64.92 -15.08
C PRO A 954 6.88 65.92 -13.84
N PRO A 955 7.20 65.67 -12.51
CA PRO A 955 7.35 64.50 -11.57
C PRO A 955 6.84 64.68 -10.06
N THR A 956 7.23 63.79 -9.11
CA THR A 956 7.44 63.95 -7.60
C THR A 956 6.33 63.74 -6.50
N GLN A 957 6.65 63.94 -5.18
CA GLN A 957 6.19 63.17 -3.98
C GLN A 957 5.43 63.94 -2.82
N ARG A 958 4.88 63.16 -1.84
CA ARG A 958 4.77 63.36 -0.34
C ARG A 958 3.60 64.11 0.40
N HIS A 959 2.86 63.34 1.22
CA HIS A 959 2.58 63.46 2.69
C HIS A 959 1.53 64.43 3.36
N ARG A 960 0.60 63.78 4.13
CA ARG A 960 0.16 64.01 5.54
C ARG A 960 -0.81 65.16 6.00
N ARG A 961 -1.89 64.70 6.71
CA ARG A 961 -2.60 65.25 7.93
C ARG A 961 -3.64 66.42 7.87
N ILE A 962 -4.92 66.08 8.13
CA ILE A 962 -5.80 66.44 9.30
C ILE A 962 -5.64 67.88 9.89
N PRO A 963 -6.69 68.77 10.01
CA PRO A 963 -7.80 68.60 11.00
C PRO A 963 -9.20 69.33 10.82
N HIS A 964 -10.24 68.75 11.47
CA HIS A 964 -11.36 69.33 12.29
C HIS A 964 -12.40 70.43 11.89
N MET A 965 -13.68 70.12 12.27
CA MET A 965 -14.71 70.97 12.95
C MET A 965 -15.55 72.00 12.11
N ARG A 966 -16.77 72.45 12.51
CA ARG A 966 -17.53 72.38 13.81
C ARG A 966 -19.08 72.58 13.68
N ARG A 967 -19.80 72.34 14.81
CA ARG A 967 -21.23 72.65 15.15
C ARG A 967 -22.28 71.65 14.58
N VAL A 968 -23.30 71.19 15.32
CA VAL A 968 -23.79 71.42 16.72
C VAL A 968 -24.64 70.17 17.15
N LYS A 969 -24.48 69.52 18.32
CA LYS A 969 -25.02 69.77 19.70
C LYS A 969 -26.57 69.70 19.77
N ILE A 970 -27.28 68.99 20.66
CA ILE A 970 -27.03 68.10 21.84
C ILE A 970 -27.80 66.75 21.62
N GLY A 971 -27.95 65.75 22.52
CA GLY A 971 -27.60 65.52 23.94
C GLY A 971 -28.77 65.72 24.93
N PRO A 972 -28.74 65.17 26.18
CA PRO A 972 -27.69 64.41 26.89
C PRO A 972 -28.11 62.91 27.11
N TRP A 973 -27.52 62.01 27.92
CA TRP A 973 -26.66 62.07 29.13
C TRP A 973 -25.59 60.95 29.17
N VAL A 974 -24.67 61.01 30.16
CA VAL A 974 -23.53 60.09 30.37
C VAL A 974 -23.24 59.87 31.87
N ARG A 975 -23.02 58.60 32.27
CA ARG A 975 -22.38 58.10 33.53
C ARG A 975 -23.03 58.33 34.91
N ARG A 976 -22.67 57.40 35.82
CA ARG A 976 -22.70 57.45 37.31
C ARG A 976 -24.10 57.40 37.97
N ALA A 977 -24.22 57.06 39.24
CA ALA A 977 -23.22 56.82 40.31
C ALA A 977 -23.39 55.41 40.93
N GLU A 978 -22.35 54.71 41.41
CA GLU A 978 -21.64 54.89 42.70
C GLU A 978 -22.55 54.64 43.93
N ASP A 979 -22.37 53.48 44.56
CA ASP A 979 -22.32 53.23 46.01
C ASP A 979 -22.15 51.73 46.26
N LEU A 980 -21.63 51.20 47.38
CA LEU A 980 -20.58 51.54 48.35
C LEU A 980 -20.64 50.39 49.39
N ARG A 981 -19.49 49.92 49.87
CA ARG A 981 -19.28 49.24 51.18
C ARG A 981 -20.02 47.92 51.52
N HIS A 982 -19.18 46.90 51.79
CA HIS A 982 -19.23 45.94 52.91
C HIS A 982 -20.42 44.98 53.13
N PHE A 983 -20.07 43.69 53.23
CA PHE A 983 -20.36 42.77 54.35
C PHE A 983 -21.40 43.19 55.40
N PRO A 984 -22.27 42.24 55.82
CA PRO A 984 -21.84 41.40 56.94
C PRO A 984 -21.94 39.87 56.71
N ASP A 985 -20.99 39.14 57.29
CA ASP A 985 -21.13 37.72 57.61
C ASP A 985 -22.03 37.54 58.85
N LEU A 986 -22.81 36.46 58.86
CA LEU A 986 -23.17 35.58 59.99
C LEU A 986 -24.15 34.52 59.41
N LEU A 987 -23.99 33.21 59.62
CA LEU A 987 -23.58 32.54 60.85
C LEU A 987 -22.47 31.49 60.68
N ARG A 988 -21.57 31.45 61.66
CA ARG A 988 -20.72 30.27 61.94
C ARG A 988 -21.52 29.20 62.68
N GLN A 989 -21.26 27.92 62.37
CA GLN A 989 -20.86 26.87 63.34
C GLN A 989 -20.54 25.57 62.56
N ARG A 990 -19.41 24.86 62.74
CA ARG A 990 -18.18 25.05 63.57
C ARG A 990 -16.94 24.74 62.72
N ARG A 991 -15.90 25.59 62.76
CA ARG A 991 -14.55 25.40 63.38
C ARG A 991 -13.74 24.20 62.84
N GLY A 992 -12.47 24.33 62.46
CA GLY A 992 -11.54 25.50 62.40
C GLY A 992 -10.44 25.24 61.34
N ALA A 993 -9.85 26.24 60.68
CA ALA A 993 -8.92 27.27 61.17
C ALA A 993 -7.49 26.72 61.41
N LEU A 994 -6.39 27.33 60.92
CA LEU A 994 -6.24 28.54 60.08
C LEU A 994 -4.82 28.56 59.43
N SER A 995 -4.63 29.37 58.37
CA SER A 995 -3.35 29.70 57.70
C SER A 995 -2.45 30.61 58.59
N PRO A 996 -1.17 31.00 58.25
CA PRO A 996 -0.59 31.18 56.90
C PRO A 996 0.92 30.84 56.69
N SER A 997 1.42 31.27 55.52
CA SER A 997 2.78 31.23 54.94
C SER A 997 3.68 32.41 55.44
N PRO A 998 4.95 32.62 55.00
CA PRO A 998 6.13 31.74 54.82
C PRO A 998 7.40 32.26 55.55
N GLN A 999 8.47 31.45 55.71
CA GLN A 999 9.88 31.89 55.56
C GLN A 999 10.93 30.76 55.62
N ASN A 1000 12.19 31.11 55.29
CA ASN A 1000 13.36 30.23 55.28
C ASN A 1000 13.77 29.73 56.68
N ALA A 1001 14.13 28.44 56.79
CA ALA A 1001 15.33 27.98 57.51
C ALA A 1001 15.56 26.46 57.33
N ASN A 1002 16.68 26.10 56.73
CA ASN A 1002 17.45 24.90 57.13
C ASN A 1002 18.25 25.32 58.40
N PRO A 1003 18.60 24.45 59.37
CA PRO A 1003 19.44 23.26 59.09
C PRO A 1003 19.28 22.05 60.06
N LEU A 1004 20.14 21.02 59.89
CA LEU A 1004 20.89 20.20 60.91
C LEU A 1004 20.19 19.90 62.27
N ASN A 1005 20.09 18.67 62.83
CA ASN A 1005 20.86 17.40 62.73
C ASN A 1005 19.88 16.20 63.00
N GLN A 1006 20.13 14.91 62.72
CA GLN A 1006 21.21 13.98 63.14
C GLN A 1006 21.42 13.84 64.68
N PRO A 1007 21.90 12.69 65.19
CA PRO A 1007 21.41 11.30 65.05
C PRO A 1007 21.29 10.67 66.48
N PRO A 1008 21.91 9.53 66.88
CA PRO A 1008 21.91 8.15 66.35
C PRO A 1008 21.40 7.08 67.38
N SER A 1009 21.33 5.80 66.95
CA SER A 1009 21.46 4.57 67.79
C SER A 1009 20.32 4.23 68.80
N HIS A 1010 20.16 3.01 69.33
CA HIS A 1010 20.97 1.77 69.33
C HIS A 1010 20.05 0.50 69.27
N ASP A 1011 20.58 -0.61 68.76
CA ASP A 1011 20.09 -2.02 68.90
C ASP A 1011 20.30 -2.53 70.37
N PRO A 1012 19.75 -3.67 70.91
CA PRO A 1012 19.21 -4.85 70.20
C PRO A 1012 18.02 -5.64 70.84
N SER A 1013 17.72 -6.80 70.23
CA SER A 1013 17.20 -8.08 70.80
C SER A 1013 15.70 -8.47 70.71
N GLN A 1014 15.50 -9.79 70.54
CA GLN A 1014 14.24 -10.59 70.48
C GLN A 1014 13.84 -11.13 71.90
N PRO A 1015 12.71 -11.86 72.16
CA PRO A 1015 11.84 -12.64 71.24
C PRO A 1015 10.29 -12.68 71.53
N ALA A 1016 9.59 -13.62 70.85
CA ALA A 1016 8.24 -14.21 71.09
C ALA A 1016 7.06 -13.79 70.16
N SER A 1017 6.07 -14.68 70.00
CA SER A 1017 5.07 -14.75 68.89
C SER A 1017 3.67 -15.22 69.39
N PRO A 1018 2.58 -15.38 68.56
CA PRO A 1018 2.41 -15.17 67.11
C PRO A 1018 1.42 -14.01 66.74
N PRO A 1019 0.12 -14.11 66.32
CA PRO A 1019 -0.86 -15.22 66.20
C PRO A 1019 -1.33 -15.58 64.74
N HIS A 1020 -2.63 -15.44 64.41
CA HIS A 1020 -3.38 -16.01 63.25
C HIS A 1020 -4.30 -14.93 62.58
N ASN A 1021 -4.40 -14.79 61.24
CA ASN A 1021 -5.10 -15.57 60.16
C ASN A 1021 -6.65 -15.31 60.04
N PRO A 1022 -7.34 -15.56 58.89
CA PRO A 1022 -6.95 -16.05 57.55
C PRO A 1022 -7.40 -15.10 56.38
N PRO A 1023 -7.49 -15.48 55.07
CA PRO A 1023 -8.34 -16.53 54.46
C PRO A 1023 -7.58 -17.56 53.57
N LEU A 1024 -8.31 -18.54 53.01
CA LEU A 1024 -7.81 -19.73 52.29
C LEU A 1024 -8.81 -20.14 51.15
N PRO A 1025 -8.39 -20.89 50.10
CA PRO A 1025 -8.17 -22.35 50.20
C PRO A 1025 -6.98 -22.89 49.36
N ILE A 1026 -7.05 -24.17 48.93
CA ILE A 1026 -6.00 -25.03 48.32
C ILE A 1026 -6.64 -25.73 47.10
N GLY A 1027 -5.93 -26.14 46.03
CA GLY A 1027 -4.48 -26.23 45.77
C GLY A 1027 -4.18 -26.37 44.26
N LEU A 1028 -3.17 -27.12 43.79
CA LEU A 1028 -2.30 -28.12 44.46
C LEU A 1028 -0.84 -28.00 43.95
N THR A 1029 0.11 -28.46 44.76
CA THR A 1029 1.56 -28.31 44.56
C THR A 1029 2.25 -29.65 44.31
N LEU A 1030 3.51 -29.61 43.84
CA LEU A 1030 4.64 -30.27 44.53
C LEU A 1030 6.00 -29.76 44.02
N ALA A 1031 7.05 -29.97 44.82
CA ALA A 1031 8.42 -29.50 44.62
C ALA A 1031 9.43 -30.59 45.06
N PRO A 1032 10.73 -30.51 44.70
CA PRO A 1032 11.54 -31.71 44.43
C PRO A 1032 12.53 -32.10 45.54
N TRP A 1033 13.22 -33.23 45.35
CA TRP A 1033 14.59 -33.52 45.84
C TRP A 1033 15.34 -34.45 44.84
N PRO A 1034 16.69 -34.53 44.87
CA PRO A 1034 17.52 -35.05 43.76
C PRO A 1034 18.17 -36.43 44.01
N LEU A 1035 18.70 -37.10 42.95
CA LEU A 1035 19.95 -37.91 42.97
C LEU A 1035 20.38 -38.48 41.58
N THR A 1036 21.70 -38.68 41.44
CA THR A 1036 22.56 -39.44 40.48
C THR A 1036 21.99 -40.32 39.33
N ALA A 1037 22.42 -39.99 38.09
CA ALA A 1037 23.34 -40.71 37.18
C ALA A 1037 23.34 -42.26 36.92
N GLU A 1038 23.80 -42.61 35.70
CA GLU A 1038 24.46 -43.85 35.20
C GLU A 1038 23.67 -45.12 34.72
N SER A 1039 23.50 -45.19 33.39
CA SER A 1039 24.06 -46.24 32.48
C SER A 1039 23.29 -47.55 32.09
N ASN A 1040 23.64 -48.03 30.87
CA ASN A 1040 23.59 -49.41 30.34
C ASN A 1040 22.26 -50.10 29.88
N ASN A 1041 22.07 -50.16 28.54
CA ASN A 1041 22.08 -51.33 27.63
C ASN A 1041 21.42 -52.70 28.01
N PRO A 1042 21.01 -53.57 27.03
CA PRO A 1042 20.91 -53.41 25.56
C PRO A 1042 19.65 -54.02 24.86
N ILE A 1043 19.62 -53.88 23.52
CA ILE A 1043 18.83 -54.57 22.47
C ILE A 1043 19.11 -56.11 22.52
N PRO A 1044 18.18 -57.09 22.25
CA PRO A 1044 17.60 -57.33 20.90
C PRO A 1044 16.24 -58.09 20.72
N SER A 1045 15.73 -58.04 19.47
CA SER A 1045 14.93 -59.09 18.74
C SER A 1045 13.54 -59.54 19.24
N SER A 1046 12.59 -60.01 18.41
CA SER A 1046 12.39 -59.92 16.93
C SER A 1046 10.98 -60.40 16.48
N SER A 1047 10.60 -60.01 15.25
CA SER A 1047 9.91 -60.85 14.24
C SER A 1047 8.46 -61.40 14.41
N ASN A 1048 7.58 -60.90 13.52
CA ASN A 1048 6.68 -61.66 12.60
C ASN A 1048 5.22 -62.10 13.02
N PRO A 1049 4.30 -62.44 12.06
CA PRO A 1049 3.18 -61.54 11.70
C PRO A 1049 1.82 -62.24 11.37
N TYR A 1050 1.03 -61.67 10.42
CA TYR A 1050 -0.22 -62.14 9.77
C TYR A 1050 -1.56 -61.91 10.54
N SER A 1051 -2.76 -61.79 9.93
CA SER A 1051 -3.22 -61.24 8.61
C SER A 1051 -4.77 -61.26 8.45
N CYS A 1052 -5.38 -60.27 7.77
CA CYS A 1052 -6.64 -60.37 6.97
C CYS A 1052 -7.99 -60.69 7.70
N THR A 1053 -9.24 -60.37 7.26
CA THR A 1053 -9.80 -59.67 6.05
C THR A 1053 -11.30 -59.25 6.20
N LEU A 1054 -11.74 -58.25 5.40
CA LEU A 1054 -13.09 -58.06 4.75
C LEU A 1054 -14.32 -57.40 5.47
N HIS A 1055 -15.33 -57.04 4.64
CA HIS A 1055 -16.43 -56.05 4.78
C HIS A 1055 -17.86 -56.69 4.59
N PRO A 1056 -18.98 -55.95 4.31
CA PRO A 1056 -19.79 -54.98 5.09
C PRO A 1056 -21.28 -55.49 5.25
N PRO A 1057 -22.38 -54.73 5.56
CA PRO A 1057 -23.01 -53.65 4.74
C PRO A 1057 -23.82 -52.55 5.54
N ALA A 1058 -24.72 -51.80 4.88
CA ALA A 1058 -25.73 -50.84 5.41
C ALA A 1058 -27.04 -50.92 4.54
N PRO A 1059 -28.07 -50.02 4.54
CA PRO A 1059 -28.50 -48.90 5.43
C PRO A 1059 -30.05 -48.85 5.72
N ARG A 1060 -30.58 -47.86 6.50
CA ARG A 1060 -31.89 -47.10 6.39
C ARG A 1060 -32.37 -46.44 7.72
N ALA A 1061 -33.48 -45.67 7.72
CA ALA A 1061 -33.94 -44.74 8.80
C ALA A 1061 -35.49 -44.78 9.09
N PRO A 1062 -36.16 -43.69 9.58
CA PRO A 1062 -36.76 -43.43 10.92
C PRO A 1062 -38.31 -43.70 10.98
N PRO A 1063 -39.19 -43.16 11.91
CA PRO A 1063 -39.10 -42.38 13.17
C PRO A 1063 -39.87 -43.04 14.38
N PRO A 1064 -40.27 -42.37 15.50
CA PRO A 1064 -41.57 -41.62 15.63
C PRO A 1064 -41.61 -40.47 16.70
N GLN A 1065 -42.80 -40.05 17.21
CA GLN A 1065 -43.03 -38.92 18.16
C GLN A 1065 -43.97 -39.22 19.38
N THR A 1066 -44.01 -38.30 20.37
CA THR A 1066 -45.12 -37.86 21.29
C THR A 1066 -45.31 -38.38 22.75
N SER A 1067 -45.14 -37.42 23.70
CA SER A 1067 -46.06 -37.03 24.82
C SER A 1067 -46.13 -37.72 26.21
N ASN A 1068 -46.47 -36.90 27.25
CA ASN A 1068 -46.94 -37.15 28.64
C ASN A 1068 -45.88 -37.15 29.80
N PHE A 1069 -46.12 -36.64 31.05
CA PHE A 1069 -46.99 -35.55 31.59
C PHE A 1069 -46.66 -35.22 33.10
N ARG A 1070 -46.91 -33.97 33.56
CA ARG A 1070 -47.25 -33.51 34.95
C ARG A 1070 -46.16 -33.17 36.02
N THR A 1071 -46.60 -32.53 37.12
CA THR A 1071 -45.85 -31.52 37.94
C THR A 1071 -46.24 -31.45 39.45
N PRO A 1072 -45.43 -30.75 40.30
CA PRO A 1072 -45.80 -30.17 41.62
C PRO A 1072 -46.07 -28.62 41.56
N GLN A 1073 -46.41 -27.94 42.68
CA GLN A 1073 -46.73 -26.49 42.73
C GLN A 1073 -46.53 -25.77 44.10
N LEU A 1074 -46.25 -24.44 44.06
CA LEU A 1074 -46.63 -23.36 45.03
C LEU A 1074 -45.94 -23.28 46.42
N PRO A 1075 -46.02 -22.19 47.26
CA PRO A 1075 -47.06 -21.14 47.52
C PRO A 1075 -46.78 -19.71 46.95
N GLN A 1076 -47.68 -18.70 46.81
CA GLN A 1076 -48.89 -18.14 47.47
C GLN A 1076 -48.64 -16.99 48.50
N GLN A 1077 -49.47 -15.93 48.63
CA GLN A 1077 -50.87 -15.71 48.16
C GLN A 1077 -51.10 -14.40 47.32
N HIS A 1078 -51.96 -13.36 47.54
CA HIS A 1078 -52.90 -12.93 48.62
C HIS A 1078 -54.18 -12.17 48.10
N LEU A 1079 -54.58 -11.02 48.70
CA LEU A 1079 -55.96 -10.44 48.74
C LEU A 1079 -55.94 -8.86 48.75
N SER A 1080 -57.01 -8.04 48.56
CA SER A 1080 -58.47 -8.20 48.29
C SER A 1080 -59.15 -6.92 47.69
N ARG A 1081 -60.47 -6.96 47.44
CA ARG A 1081 -61.42 -5.93 46.87
C ARG A 1081 -62.19 -5.15 47.99
N PRO A 1082 -63.14 -4.17 47.78
CA PRO A 1082 -64.20 -4.08 46.75
C PRO A 1082 -64.56 -2.64 46.23
N SER A 1083 -65.86 -2.33 45.98
CA SER A 1083 -66.38 -1.35 44.99
C SER A 1083 -67.48 -0.39 45.48
N ASN A 1084 -67.74 0.73 44.77
CA ASN A 1084 -69.08 1.33 44.70
C ASN A 1084 -69.35 2.19 43.42
N ASN A 1085 -70.59 2.68 43.27
CA ASN A 1085 -71.21 3.23 42.04
C ASN A 1085 -70.80 4.67 41.64
N GLY A 1086 -70.96 5.03 40.34
CA GLY A 1086 -70.89 6.43 39.88
C GLY A 1086 -71.16 6.67 38.38
N ASN A 1087 -72.28 7.33 38.05
CA ASN A 1087 -72.59 7.93 36.73
C ASN A 1087 -71.52 8.96 36.28
N LYS A 1088 -71.31 9.30 35.00
CA LYS A 1088 -72.17 9.22 33.80
C LYS A 1088 -71.34 9.28 32.48
N ASN A 1089 -71.73 8.47 31.49
CA ASN A 1089 -71.60 8.65 30.02
C ASN A 1089 -70.22 8.93 29.33
N SER A 1090 -69.88 8.30 28.19
CA SER A 1090 -70.57 7.23 27.44
C SER A 1090 -69.75 6.62 26.28
N ILE A 1091 -69.73 5.26 26.20
CA ILE A 1091 -70.08 4.43 25.00
C ILE A 1091 -69.11 4.46 23.77
N LEU A 1092 -68.60 3.35 23.20
CA LEU A 1092 -68.72 1.89 23.51
C LEU A 1092 -67.65 1.03 22.76
N ALA A 1093 -67.32 -0.14 23.32
CA ALA A 1093 -67.05 -1.43 22.59
C ALA A 1093 -65.87 -1.58 21.59
N ARG A 1094 -65.38 -2.79 21.22
CA ARG A 1094 -65.33 -4.17 21.82
C ARG A 1094 -64.46 -5.08 20.91
N ARG A 1095 -63.83 -6.14 21.48
CA ARG A 1095 -63.58 -7.49 20.88
C ARG A 1095 -62.65 -7.58 19.64
N CYS A 1096 -61.62 -8.44 19.57
CA CYS A 1096 -61.50 -9.92 19.55
C CYS A 1096 -61.51 -10.56 18.13
N ILE A 1097 -60.53 -11.45 17.91
CA ILE A 1097 -60.63 -12.76 17.20
C ILE A 1097 -60.90 -12.78 15.67
N CYS A 1098 -59.89 -13.30 14.96
CA CYS A 1098 -59.86 -14.23 13.81
C CYS A 1098 -60.89 -14.22 12.65
N ALA A 1099 -60.29 -14.38 11.46
CA ALA A 1099 -60.66 -15.30 10.35
C ALA A 1099 -61.57 -14.84 9.19
N LEU A 1100 -61.07 -15.18 7.97
CA LEU A 1100 -61.77 -15.50 6.71
C LEU A 1100 -62.68 -14.43 6.06
N GLY A 1101 -62.55 -14.25 4.73
CA GLY A 1101 -63.50 -13.48 3.91
C GLY A 1101 -62.91 -12.87 2.64
N THR A 1102 -63.09 -13.53 1.49
CA THR A 1102 -62.60 -13.11 0.17
C THR A 1102 -63.54 -12.17 -0.60
N CYS A 1103 -62.97 -11.43 -1.56
CA CYS A 1103 -63.56 -10.91 -2.82
C CYS A 1103 -64.25 -9.51 -2.92
N THR A 1104 -63.61 -8.67 -3.76
CA THR A 1104 -64.16 -7.81 -4.85
C THR A 1104 -65.14 -6.66 -4.59
N GLY A 1105 -64.79 -5.43 -5.06
CA GLY A 1105 -65.77 -4.57 -5.75
C GLY A 1105 -65.57 -3.03 -5.86
N VAL A 1106 -65.05 -2.55 -7.00
CA VAL A 1106 -65.58 -1.39 -7.81
C VAL A 1106 -65.29 0.11 -7.45
N HIS A 1107 -64.98 0.87 -8.54
CA HIS A 1107 -65.06 2.35 -8.82
C HIS A 1107 -63.89 3.35 -8.63
N THR A 1108 -64.03 4.49 -9.34
CA THR A 1108 -63.06 5.46 -9.93
C THR A 1108 -63.62 6.92 -9.83
N PRO A 1109 -62.97 8.09 -10.19
CA PRO A 1109 -62.10 8.38 -11.38
C PRO A 1109 -61.00 9.53 -11.33
N HIS A 1110 -60.40 9.82 -12.52
CA HIS A 1110 -59.50 10.89 -13.09
C HIS A 1110 -59.15 12.22 -12.33
N ALA A 1111 -58.05 13.02 -12.54
CA ALA A 1111 -56.92 13.20 -13.54
C ALA A 1111 -57.19 14.09 -14.81
N GLY A 1112 -56.30 14.88 -15.48
CA GLY A 1112 -54.85 15.26 -15.43
C GLY A 1112 -54.47 16.34 -16.51
N CYS A 1113 -53.19 16.66 -16.87
CA CYS A 1113 -52.80 17.69 -17.92
C CYS A 1113 -51.44 17.55 -18.71
N ASP A 1114 -51.30 18.08 -19.98
CA ASP A 1114 -50.11 18.07 -20.91
C ASP A 1114 -50.15 19.03 -22.22
N SER A 1115 -49.05 19.15 -23.02
CA SER A 1115 -48.88 19.23 -24.53
C SER A 1115 -49.14 20.47 -25.50
N GLY A 1116 -49.04 20.28 -26.86
CA GLY A 1116 -48.99 21.23 -28.02
C GLY A 1116 -48.98 20.55 -29.45
N ALA A 1117 -48.93 21.25 -30.63
CA ALA A 1117 -49.08 20.65 -32.03
C ALA A 1117 -48.67 21.58 -33.28
N PRO A 1118 -48.92 21.29 -34.61
CA PRO A 1118 -48.31 20.27 -35.56
C PRO A 1118 -48.15 20.65 -37.11
N HIS A 1119 -47.66 19.75 -38.03
CA HIS A 1119 -48.04 19.52 -39.50
C HIS A 1119 -47.10 18.59 -40.37
N ALA A 1120 -47.55 17.98 -41.52
CA ALA A 1120 -46.75 17.21 -42.58
C ALA A 1120 -47.51 16.83 -43.92
N LEU A 1121 -46.87 16.40 -45.06
CA LEU A 1121 -47.53 16.00 -46.37
C LEU A 1121 -46.80 15.07 -47.44
N ARG A 1122 -47.48 13.97 -47.90
CA ARG A 1122 -47.64 13.22 -49.24
C ARG A 1122 -46.55 12.80 -50.32
N ALA A 1123 -46.66 11.56 -50.88
CA ALA A 1123 -46.59 11.13 -52.34
C ALA A 1123 -46.83 9.57 -52.63
N ARG A 1124 -46.86 9.07 -53.91
CA ARG A 1124 -47.14 7.64 -54.37
C ARG A 1124 -46.44 7.19 -55.70
N ARG A 1125 -46.05 5.90 -55.90
CA ARG A 1125 -46.23 4.97 -57.10
C ARG A 1125 -45.28 3.71 -57.13
N GLY A 1126 -45.48 2.76 -58.06
CA GLY A 1126 -44.64 1.58 -58.42
C GLY A 1126 -44.99 1.03 -59.84
N PRO A 1127 -44.18 0.15 -60.52
CA PRO A 1127 -44.38 -1.33 -60.43
C PRO A 1127 -43.18 -2.30 -60.81
N SER A 1128 -43.38 -3.62 -60.56
CA SER A 1128 -43.00 -4.85 -61.34
C SER A 1128 -41.56 -5.39 -61.60
N ALA A 1129 -41.37 -6.68 -61.21
CA ALA A 1129 -40.85 -7.85 -62.00
C ALA A 1129 -39.41 -8.44 -61.86
N THR A 1130 -39.34 -9.79 -61.69
CA THR A 1130 -38.31 -10.81 -62.11
C THR A 1130 -36.84 -10.72 -61.66
N SER A 1131 -36.01 -11.79 -61.59
CA SER A 1131 -36.09 -13.26 -61.28
C SER A 1131 -34.67 -13.90 -61.37
N VAL A 1132 -34.52 -15.23 -61.10
CA VAL A 1132 -33.30 -16.10 -61.25
C VAL A 1132 -32.35 -16.10 -60.01
N VAL A 1133 -32.07 -17.18 -59.22
CA VAL A 1133 -31.68 -18.62 -59.43
C VAL A 1133 -30.16 -18.75 -59.73
N SER A 1134 -29.32 -19.64 -59.16
CA SER A 1134 -29.46 -21.02 -58.60
C SER A 1134 -28.45 -21.31 -57.43
N SER A 1135 -28.78 -22.13 -56.42
CA SER A 1135 -28.32 -23.54 -56.17
C SER A 1135 -26.91 -23.70 -55.55
N ILE A 1136 -26.53 -24.79 -54.82
CA ILE A 1136 -27.05 -26.17 -54.70
C ILE A 1136 -27.29 -26.60 -53.22
N LYS A 1137 -28.22 -27.56 -53.01
CA LYS A 1137 -28.46 -28.35 -51.78
C LYS A 1137 -28.34 -29.87 -52.07
N ALA A 1138 -27.92 -30.67 -51.09
CA ALA A 1138 -28.34 -32.06 -50.79
C ALA A 1138 -27.62 -32.51 -49.49
N SER A 1139 -28.19 -33.12 -48.44
CA SER A 1139 -29.17 -34.24 -48.23
C SER A 1139 -28.60 -35.64 -48.52
N GLY A 1140 -28.81 -36.68 -47.69
CA GLY A 1140 -29.75 -36.81 -46.56
C GLY A 1140 -29.47 -37.97 -45.58
N ARG A 1141 -30.53 -38.57 -45.02
CA ARG A 1141 -30.51 -39.56 -43.91
C ARG A 1141 -30.41 -41.02 -44.39
N GLY A 1142 -30.02 -41.94 -43.50
CA GLY A 1142 -30.27 -43.38 -43.63
C GLY A 1142 -29.56 -44.20 -42.54
N GLU A 1143 -30.28 -45.11 -41.87
CA GLU A 1143 -29.73 -46.08 -40.90
C GLU A 1143 -29.60 -47.46 -41.57
N GLU A 1144 -28.56 -48.24 -41.22
CA GLU A 1144 -28.67 -49.62 -40.71
C GLU A 1144 -27.28 -50.26 -40.46
N VAL A 1145 -27.27 -51.35 -39.69
CA VAL A 1145 -26.10 -52.05 -39.11
C VAL A 1145 -26.43 -53.55 -39.16
N PRO A 1146 -25.57 -54.46 -39.71
CA PRO A 1146 -24.45 -54.97 -38.90
C PRO A 1146 -23.19 -55.53 -39.61
N HIS A 1147 -22.05 -55.45 -38.89
CA HIS A 1147 -20.90 -56.40 -38.83
C HIS A 1147 -20.16 -56.85 -40.13
N PHE A 1148 -18.86 -57.18 -40.14
CA PHE A 1148 -17.81 -57.29 -39.11
C PHE A 1148 -16.43 -57.08 -39.79
N GLY A 1149 -15.42 -56.48 -39.14
CA GLY A 1149 -14.00 -56.73 -39.51
C GLY A 1149 -12.98 -55.57 -39.55
N LEU A 1150 -12.37 -55.29 -38.39
CA LEU A 1150 -10.96 -54.84 -38.20
C LEU A 1150 -10.47 -53.45 -38.70
N ALA A 1151 -9.37 -53.00 -38.07
CA ALA A 1151 -8.56 -51.79 -38.32
C ALA A 1151 -9.24 -50.42 -38.10
N PHE A 1152 -9.10 -49.88 -36.88
CA PHE A 1152 -9.56 -48.53 -36.50
C PHE A 1152 -8.48 -47.46 -36.70
N THR A 1153 -8.80 -46.41 -37.48
CA THR A 1153 -8.64 -44.95 -37.22
C THR A 1153 -7.35 -44.33 -36.65
N ALA A 1154 -7.03 -43.03 -36.85
CA ALA A 1154 -7.38 -42.02 -37.87
C ALA A 1154 -6.70 -40.66 -37.51
N VAL A 1155 -6.49 -39.79 -38.52
CA VAL A 1155 -6.63 -38.31 -38.45
C VAL A 1155 -5.83 -37.53 -37.38
N SER A 1156 -4.75 -36.89 -37.83
CA SER A 1156 -4.45 -35.48 -37.50
C SER A 1156 -5.36 -34.55 -38.33
N PRO A 1157 -5.56 -33.25 -38.01
CA PRO A 1157 -4.77 -32.43 -37.08
C PRO A 1157 -5.57 -31.53 -36.12
N HIS A 1158 -4.90 -30.97 -35.11
CA HIS A 1158 -4.88 -29.52 -34.93
C HIS A 1158 -3.64 -29.02 -34.18
#